data_AF-A0A8T2KE66-F1
#
_entry.id   AF-A0A8T2KE66-F1
#
_cell.length_a   1.000
_cell.length_b   1.000
_cell.length_c   1.000
_cell.angle_alpha   90.00
_cell.angle_beta   90.00
_cell.angle_gamma   90.00
#
_symmetry.space_group_name_H-M   'P 1'
#
loop_
_entity.id
_entity.type
_entity.pdbx_description
1 polymer ?
#
loop_
_entity_poly.entity_id
_entity_poly.type
_entity_poly.pdbx_seq_one_letter_code
_entity_poly.pdbx_strand_id
1 'polypeptide(L)'
;MHFSYSRSSVNLAGELTGSFQRDRPRPKSPTPPTHSSPCTVRACAHCAKESGSAGGIGDFGRGSVSAGTIPRIYKYFYTTEVLIDRPRGSLQDSVGYKISSDVNVNLVWRNPANKDDQLIKIVMQNIKVESISERPEDKNIFSGTSASKILGENYMSSLQRPFLAQWSSGKVKSFFSYQDEPTVLLNLKRGFASLFQIQLNSGSVSEVDVSGNCKTTYQAQKNQVSKVKDLGSCKISKKGFSTYNKVMGISIKQTSSTIYILEDSIIKSVLAEESHVFMLNVYNALAAKIVSKQKLELKSTLPGPQETPGKLIGTVIKTVDPKYSVLPLVADQLKSNCKNCPTLAQHWKAVRKEFEPQNLSKASAARSFLSLIHSLRRAKKSDILNLLNSEKEDVLPQLVDAVTFAQTSESLKGMLEFLDFTNGSRPLLQERFLYACGLASHPNESMLKGLIAKHKGKIANPEIKETVVIIIGALIKKLCHSGSCNVPSVQEAKKLILEGLEKADNPAAIKTHILALKNAKLQEGIPMLLKYAESGEGPVSSLAVSALQKYDATFITEEVKKTMNRIYHQNYKIHEKTVRTAAADIILNNNPSYMEIKNLLLSIGHLPLEMNKYMLSVFQDILQFEMTASKLIRQVLKEIWVHNYDRFSKTGSSSAFSGYMTRGPNSSSTYSLDILYSGSGILRRSNMDIFVYSKNTELHAIQVVIEAQGLETLIAATADEGEEDLESYAGMSAILFDVQLRPVTFFQGYSDLMSKMFSATGDPINVVKGLVLLTDYSETIQLQSGLKANIEFQGGLAIDISGGMDFSLWYRESKTSVNNR
;
A
#
# COMPACT_ATOMS: atom_id res chain seq x y z
N MET A 1 62.02 -1.78 -13.72
CA MET A 1 62.12 -1.42 -12.29
C MET A 1 61.04 -2.16 -11.53
N HIS A 2 61.47 -3.04 -10.62
CA HIS A 2 60.70 -3.78 -9.61
C HIS A 2 59.78 -2.85 -8.80
N PHE A 3 58.60 -3.26 -8.31
CA PHE A 3 58.45 -4.22 -7.21
C PHE A 3 57.11 -4.98 -7.23
N SER A 4 57.26 -6.27 -6.97
CA SER A 4 56.30 -7.26 -6.49
C SER A 4 55.89 -7.04 -5.04
N TYR A 5 54.65 -7.39 -4.65
CA TYR A 5 54.38 -7.97 -3.33
C TYR A 5 53.26 -9.02 -3.38
N SER A 6 53.54 -10.11 -2.68
CA SER A 6 52.87 -11.41 -2.65
C SER A 6 51.75 -11.51 -1.61
N ARG A 7 50.88 -12.50 -1.83
CA ARG A 7 49.87 -13.05 -0.91
C ARG A 7 50.38 -13.26 0.52
N SER A 8 49.48 -13.05 1.50
CA SER A 8 49.39 -13.92 2.68
C SER A 8 47.92 -14.15 3.06
N SER A 9 47.56 -15.42 3.01
CA SER A 9 46.33 -16.02 3.52
C SER A 9 46.47 -16.26 5.01
N VAL A 10 45.52 -15.79 5.82
CA VAL A 10 45.40 -16.15 7.24
C VAL A 10 44.17 -17.04 7.41
N ASN A 11 44.44 -18.32 7.65
CA ASN A 11 43.52 -19.27 8.27
C ASN A 11 43.38 -18.90 9.76
N LEU A 12 42.15 -18.91 10.26
CA LEU A 12 41.87 -19.05 11.69
C LEU A 12 40.62 -19.92 11.84
N ALA A 13 40.88 -21.23 11.92
CA ALA A 13 40.02 -22.20 12.59
C ALA A 13 40.65 -22.49 13.96
N GLY A 14 39.82 -22.58 15.00
CA GLY A 14 40.19 -22.86 16.39
C GLY A 14 39.07 -22.38 17.31
N GLU A 15 38.09 -23.24 17.60
CA GLU A 15 38.01 -24.01 18.85
C GLU A 15 37.17 -23.31 19.92
N LEU A 16 35.91 -23.76 20.06
CA LEU A 16 35.22 -23.82 21.34
C LEU A 16 34.49 -25.16 21.40
N THR A 17 35.24 -26.19 21.81
CA THR A 17 34.71 -27.44 22.33
C THR A 17 34.28 -27.21 23.78
N GLY A 18 32.97 -27.29 24.02
CA GLY A 18 32.37 -27.41 25.35
C GLY A 18 31.42 -28.59 25.35
N SER A 19 31.86 -29.65 26.02
CA SER A 19 31.23 -30.95 26.22
C SER A 19 29.78 -30.89 26.72
N PHE A 20 28.86 -31.67 26.12
CA PHE A 20 27.77 -32.29 26.86
C PHE A 20 27.50 -33.71 26.33
N GLN A 21 27.80 -34.67 27.19
CA GLN A 21 27.60 -36.11 27.00
C GLN A 21 26.11 -36.46 27.15
N ARG A 22 25.76 -37.57 26.49
CA ARG A 22 24.45 -38.24 26.38
C ARG A 22 23.62 -38.26 27.68
N ASP A 23 22.30 -38.09 27.52
CA ASP A 23 21.34 -39.04 28.07
C ASP A 23 19.98 -38.97 27.35
N ARG A 24 19.53 -40.12 26.85
CA ARG A 24 18.14 -40.34 26.39
C ARG A 24 17.32 -40.81 27.59
N PRO A 25 16.07 -40.32 27.73
CA PRO A 25 15.01 -41.19 28.18
C PRO A 25 13.81 -41.18 27.23
N ARG A 26 13.28 -42.38 26.95
CA ARG A 26 11.92 -42.58 26.47
C ARG A 26 10.94 -42.07 27.54
N PRO A 27 9.70 -41.72 27.15
CA PRO A 27 8.59 -42.20 27.96
C PRO A 27 7.49 -42.88 27.15
N LYS A 28 6.88 -43.83 27.84
CA LYS A 28 5.77 -44.70 27.46
C LYS A 28 4.44 -43.93 27.42
N SER A 29 3.50 -44.48 26.67
CA SER A 29 2.05 -44.21 26.70
C SER A 29 1.45 -44.19 28.10
N PRO A 30 0.33 -43.46 28.30
CA PRO A 30 -0.90 -44.16 28.70
C PRO A 30 -2.17 -43.64 27.99
N THR A 31 -3.09 -44.56 27.72
CA THR A 31 -4.51 -44.37 27.34
C THR A 31 -5.41 -44.33 28.61
N PRO A 32 -6.76 -44.13 28.54
CA PRO A 32 -7.46 -42.92 29.00
C PRO A 32 -8.43 -43.16 30.18
N PRO A 33 -9.18 -42.13 30.63
CA PRO A 33 -10.64 -42.29 30.76
C PRO A 33 -11.40 -41.07 30.20
N THR A 34 -12.31 -41.23 29.24
CA THR A 34 -13.78 -41.37 29.41
C THR A 34 -14.43 -40.36 30.38
N HIS A 35 -15.07 -39.30 29.86
CA HIS A 35 -16.55 -39.19 29.81
C HIS A 35 -17.04 -37.84 29.23
N SER A 36 -17.96 -37.96 28.27
CA SER A 36 -19.09 -37.08 27.91
C SER A 36 -18.87 -35.62 27.48
N SER A 37 -18.89 -35.42 26.17
CA SER A 37 -19.67 -34.36 25.49
C SER A 37 -21.17 -34.74 25.47
N PRO A 38 -22.07 -34.04 24.75
CA PRO A 38 -22.29 -32.60 24.50
C PRO A 38 -23.74 -32.19 24.87
N CYS A 39 -24.07 -30.90 24.98
CA CYS A 39 -25.48 -30.48 24.87
C CYS A 39 -25.64 -29.04 24.34
N THR A 40 -26.02 -28.96 23.07
CA THR A 40 -26.84 -27.89 22.47
C THR A 40 -28.23 -27.88 23.11
N VAL A 41 -28.75 -26.72 23.54
CA VAL A 41 -30.20 -26.52 23.72
C VAL A 41 -30.62 -25.10 23.33
N ARG A 42 -31.55 -25.06 22.38
CA ARG A 42 -32.49 -23.98 22.03
C ARG A 42 -33.53 -23.80 23.14
N ALA A 43 -33.91 -22.54 23.37
CA ALA A 43 -35.25 -22.05 23.76
C ALA A 43 -35.90 -22.49 25.11
N CYS A 44 -36.12 -21.49 25.98
CA CYS A 44 -37.31 -21.23 26.82
C CYS A 44 -37.22 -19.73 27.20
N ALA A 45 -38.06 -18.79 26.74
CA ALA A 45 -39.49 -18.57 26.95
C ALA A 45 -39.89 -18.16 28.39
N HIS A 46 -40.27 -16.88 28.49
CA HIS A 46 -41.23 -16.25 29.40
C HIS A 46 -40.93 -15.91 30.88
N CYS A 47 -41.11 -14.60 31.13
CA CYS A 47 -41.73 -13.95 32.30
C CYS A 47 -41.00 -14.00 33.66
N ALA A 48 -40.22 -12.96 33.93
CA ALA A 48 -40.30 -12.23 35.19
C ALA A 48 -40.35 -10.73 34.88
N LYS A 49 -41.57 -10.16 34.98
CA LYS A 49 -41.77 -8.71 35.14
C LYS A 49 -41.27 -8.38 36.55
N GLU A 50 -40.05 -7.87 36.65
CA GLU A 50 -39.66 -7.05 37.79
C GLU A 50 -39.43 -5.63 37.30
N SER A 51 -40.33 -4.77 37.74
CA SER A 51 -40.26 -3.31 37.64
C SER A 51 -39.05 -2.81 38.43
N GLY A 52 -37.87 -2.86 37.83
CA GLY A 52 -36.68 -2.16 38.28
C GLY A 52 -36.66 -0.76 37.69
N SER A 53 -36.85 0.25 38.56
CA SER A 53 -36.79 1.67 38.26
C SER A 53 -35.65 2.04 37.31
N ALA A 54 -35.96 2.81 36.26
CA ALA A 54 -34.99 3.45 35.41
C ALA A 54 -34.06 4.34 36.25
N GLY A 55 -32.87 3.83 36.57
CA GLY A 55 -31.76 4.62 37.09
C GLY A 55 -31.24 5.50 35.96
N GLY A 56 -31.89 6.66 35.77
CA GLY A 56 -31.36 7.72 34.92
C GLY A 56 -29.99 8.16 35.45
N ILE A 57 -29.13 8.66 34.55
CA ILE A 57 -27.91 9.36 34.96
C ILE A 57 -28.34 10.42 35.98
N GLY A 58 -27.59 10.56 37.07
CA GLY A 58 -27.80 11.65 38.01
C GLY A 58 -27.74 12.93 37.20
N ASP A 59 -28.89 13.58 37.01
CA ASP A 59 -28.97 14.94 36.51
C ASP A 59 -27.92 15.74 37.27
N PHE A 60 -27.23 16.68 36.60
CA PHE A 60 -26.42 17.67 37.29
C PHE A 60 -27.32 18.42 38.29
N GLY A 61 -27.46 17.91 39.52
CA GLY A 61 -28.44 18.34 40.52
C GLY A 61 -29.78 17.57 40.58
N ARG A 62 -29.80 16.24 40.78
CA ARG A 62 -30.98 15.53 41.34
C ARG A 62 -30.83 15.27 42.84
N GLY A 63 -31.18 16.28 43.63
CA GLY A 63 -31.93 16.09 44.87
C GLY A 63 -33.38 16.49 44.56
N SER A 64 -34.35 15.75 45.10
CA SER A 64 -35.80 15.99 44.96
C SER A 64 -36.16 17.48 45.00
N VAL A 65 -37.12 17.89 44.16
CA VAL A 65 -37.74 19.23 44.23
C VAL A 65 -38.61 19.31 45.50
N SER A 66 -37.94 19.51 46.61
CA SER A 66 -38.36 20.29 47.76
C SER A 66 -37.39 21.47 47.79
N ALA A 67 -37.90 22.69 47.91
CA ALA A 67 -37.14 23.94 47.88
C ALA A 67 -35.70 23.81 48.44
N GLY A 68 -34.67 24.05 47.61
CA GLY A 68 -33.30 24.22 48.09
C GLY A 68 -32.16 23.39 47.47
N THR A 69 -32.21 22.93 46.21
CA THR A 69 -31.00 22.39 45.57
C THR A 69 -30.06 23.54 45.18
N ILE A 70 -29.02 23.76 45.98
CA ILE A 70 -28.02 24.80 45.74
C ILE A 70 -27.33 24.51 44.39
N PRO A 71 -27.29 25.45 43.44
CA PRO A 71 -26.53 25.29 42.19
C PRO A 71 -25.08 24.91 42.51
N ARG A 72 -24.46 24.03 41.71
CA ARG A 72 -23.10 23.51 41.96
C ARG A 72 -22.16 23.79 40.79
N ILE A 73 -20.92 24.15 41.11
CA ILE A 73 -19.76 24.13 40.22
C ILE A 73 -18.95 22.87 40.54
N TYR A 74 -18.70 22.07 39.52
CA TYR A 74 -17.85 20.89 39.59
C TYR A 74 -16.45 21.26 39.13
N LYS A 75 -15.47 21.17 40.03
CA LYS A 75 -14.06 21.39 39.72
C LYS A 75 -13.41 20.08 39.32
N TYR A 76 -13.05 19.98 38.06
CA TYR A 76 -12.31 18.85 37.51
C TYR A 76 -10.84 19.23 37.27
N PHE A 77 -9.96 18.24 37.34
CA PHE A 77 -8.62 18.31 36.78
C PHE A 77 -8.59 17.52 35.49
N TYR A 78 -8.22 18.16 34.39
CA TYR A 78 -8.15 17.56 33.06
C TYR A 78 -6.71 17.48 32.58
N THR A 79 -6.36 16.34 32.02
CA THR A 79 -5.07 16.13 31.36
C THR A 79 -5.30 15.42 30.04
N THR A 80 -4.58 15.86 29.01
CA THR A 80 -4.50 15.17 27.74
C THR A 80 -3.04 15.08 27.32
N GLU A 81 -2.61 13.90 26.92
CA GLU A 81 -1.25 13.65 26.49
C GLU A 81 -1.24 12.88 25.18
N VAL A 82 -0.22 13.15 24.37
CA VAL A 82 0.00 12.45 23.10
C VAL A 82 1.46 12.00 23.03
N LEU A 83 1.63 10.71 22.77
CA LEU A 83 2.91 10.02 22.68
C LEU A 83 3.08 9.45 21.28
N ILE A 84 4.26 9.66 20.71
CA ILE A 84 4.70 9.05 19.47
C ILE A 84 5.92 8.20 19.79
N ASP A 85 5.86 6.93 19.42
CA ASP A 85 6.89 5.94 19.74
C ASP A 85 7.04 4.88 18.64
N ARG A 86 8.11 4.09 18.72
CA ARG A 86 8.23 2.81 18.02
C ARG A 86 7.43 1.75 18.79
N PRO A 87 6.81 0.74 18.15
CA PRO A 87 5.97 -0.23 18.87
C PRO A 87 6.68 -1.06 19.93
N ARG A 88 8.00 -1.23 19.82
CA ARG A 88 8.87 -1.89 20.81
C ARG A 88 9.83 -0.89 21.50
N GLY A 89 9.54 0.40 21.43
CA GLY A 89 10.32 1.45 22.08
C GLY A 89 10.10 1.46 23.59
N SER A 90 11.09 1.98 24.33
CA SER A 90 10.91 2.36 25.73
C SER A 90 10.25 3.73 25.84
N LEU A 91 9.42 3.92 26.85
CA LEU A 91 8.75 5.20 27.17
C LEU A 91 9.73 6.39 27.30
N GLN A 92 11.00 6.11 27.63
CA GLN A 92 12.06 7.13 27.75
C GLN A 92 12.47 7.74 26.40
N ASP A 93 12.39 6.97 25.30
CA ASP A 93 12.74 7.43 23.95
C ASP A 93 11.54 8.03 23.20
N SER A 94 10.34 7.93 23.78
CA SER A 94 9.12 8.45 23.20
C SER A 94 9.14 9.98 23.16
N VAL A 95 8.45 10.55 22.16
CA VAL A 95 8.31 12.01 22.02
C VAL A 95 6.84 12.39 22.14
N GLY A 96 6.56 13.48 22.84
CA GLY A 96 5.18 13.86 23.11
C GLY A 96 5.06 15.06 24.05
N TYR A 97 3.83 15.53 24.25
CA TYR A 97 3.52 16.61 25.17
C TYR A 97 2.21 16.34 25.91
N LYS A 98 2.11 16.92 27.10
CA LYS A 98 0.95 16.86 27.98
C LYS A 98 0.39 18.26 28.16
N ILE A 99 -0.92 18.40 28.03
CA ILE A 99 -1.68 19.60 28.36
C ILE A 99 -2.49 19.28 29.62
N SER A 100 -2.32 20.09 30.66
CA SER A 100 -3.09 19.98 31.90
C SER A 100 -3.84 21.28 32.19
N SER A 101 -5.03 21.17 32.80
CA SER A 101 -5.86 22.33 33.14
C SER A 101 -6.84 22.01 34.25
N ASP A 102 -7.16 23.03 35.06
CA ASP A 102 -8.32 22.99 35.95
C ASP A 102 -9.57 23.34 35.14
N VAL A 103 -10.66 22.60 35.32
CA VAL A 103 -11.89 22.80 34.54
C VAL A 103 -13.07 22.97 35.48
N ASN A 104 -13.77 24.10 35.33
CA ASN A 104 -15.02 24.36 36.04
C ASN A 104 -16.18 24.01 35.13
N VAL A 105 -17.06 23.11 35.58
CA VAL A 105 -18.29 22.74 34.89
C VAL A 105 -19.47 23.15 35.74
N ASN A 106 -20.40 23.92 35.18
CA ASN A 106 -21.61 24.32 35.90
C ASN A 106 -22.84 24.24 34.99
N LEU A 107 -23.99 23.97 35.60
CA LEU A 107 -25.28 23.99 34.91
C LEU A 107 -25.71 25.44 34.70
N VAL A 108 -26.10 25.79 33.48
CA VAL A 108 -26.60 27.13 33.12
C VAL A 108 -28.11 27.13 32.94
N TRP A 109 -28.66 26.07 32.38
CA TRP A 109 -30.08 25.95 32.10
C TRP A 109 -30.53 24.49 32.09
N ARG A 110 -31.76 24.26 32.51
CA ARG A 110 -32.46 23.00 32.40
C ARG A 110 -33.80 23.24 31.71
N ASN A 111 -34.16 22.38 30.77
CA ASN A 111 -35.42 22.51 30.06
C ASN A 111 -36.61 22.28 31.02
N PRO A 112 -37.54 23.24 31.16
CA PRO A 112 -38.70 23.09 32.04
C PRO A 112 -39.61 21.91 31.67
N ALA A 113 -39.66 21.55 30.38
CA ALA A 113 -40.49 20.46 29.87
C ALA A 113 -39.80 19.09 29.89
N ASN A 114 -38.46 19.06 29.82
CA ASN A 114 -37.68 17.82 29.86
C ASN A 114 -36.42 18.01 30.72
N LYS A 115 -36.47 17.57 31.97
CA LYS A 115 -35.37 17.79 32.93
C LYS A 115 -34.04 17.16 32.51
N ASP A 116 -34.06 16.16 31.63
CA ASP A 116 -32.87 15.49 31.12
C ASP A 116 -32.16 16.31 30.04
N ASP A 117 -32.77 17.40 29.51
CA ASP A 117 -32.18 18.32 28.54
C ASP A 117 -31.60 19.55 29.25
N GLN A 118 -30.28 19.64 29.25
CA GLN A 118 -29.50 20.54 30.09
C GLN A 118 -28.46 21.29 29.25
N LEU A 119 -28.11 22.50 29.68
CA LEU A 119 -27.02 23.29 29.10
C LEU A 119 -25.92 23.45 30.14
N ILE A 120 -24.76 22.87 29.85
CA ILE A 120 -23.57 22.97 30.71
C ILE A 120 -22.61 24.02 30.16
N LYS A 121 -22.00 24.79 31.06
CA LYS A 121 -20.90 25.71 30.78
C LYS A 121 -19.61 25.13 31.30
N ILE A 122 -18.58 25.21 30.46
CA ILE A 122 -17.26 24.65 30.72
C ILE A 122 -16.22 25.77 30.58
N VAL A 123 -15.37 25.90 31.58
CA VAL A 123 -14.29 26.90 31.63
C VAL A 123 -12.98 26.21 31.97
N MET A 124 -11.96 26.34 31.11
CA MET A 124 -10.61 25.84 31.36
C MET A 124 -9.73 26.93 31.95
N GLN A 125 -9.03 26.64 33.04
CA GLN A 125 -8.17 27.53 33.82
C GLN A 125 -6.83 26.85 34.09
N ASN A 126 -5.82 27.64 34.50
CA ASN A 126 -4.50 27.14 34.90
C ASN A 126 -3.87 26.15 33.90
N ILE A 127 -3.97 26.47 32.61
CA ILE A 127 -3.47 25.60 31.54
C ILE A 127 -1.94 25.55 31.59
N LYS A 128 -1.37 24.34 31.63
CA LYS A 128 0.06 24.07 31.53
C LYS A 128 0.35 23.13 30.38
N VAL A 129 1.53 23.28 29.79
CA VAL A 129 2.04 22.42 28.71
C VAL A 129 3.40 21.89 29.14
N GLU A 130 3.54 20.57 29.19
CA GLU A 130 4.69 19.87 29.78
C GLU A 130 5.18 18.77 28.83
N SER A 131 6.47 18.41 28.95
CA SER A 131 6.99 17.18 28.32
C SER A 131 6.44 15.95 29.04
N ILE A 132 6.15 14.88 28.30
CA ILE A 132 5.71 13.61 28.92
C ILE A 132 6.89 12.84 29.50
N SER A 133 7.99 12.79 28.76
CA SER A 133 9.23 12.16 29.20
C SER A 133 10.07 13.19 29.94
N GLU A 134 10.63 12.78 31.10
CA GLU A 134 11.63 13.57 31.80
C GLU A 134 12.83 13.80 30.87
N ARG A 135 13.16 15.07 30.63
CA ARG A 135 14.29 15.46 29.80
C ARG A 135 15.21 16.36 30.61
N PRO A 136 16.54 16.26 30.39
CA PRO A 136 17.49 17.25 30.87
C PRO A 136 17.03 18.68 30.52
N GLU A 137 17.26 19.64 31.43
CA GLU A 137 16.73 21.01 31.30
C GLU A 137 17.18 21.71 30.01
N ASP A 138 18.39 21.41 29.52
CA ASP A 138 18.98 21.92 28.28
C ASP A 138 18.27 21.44 27.01
N LYS A 139 17.57 20.30 27.08
CA LYS A 139 16.84 19.69 25.95
C LYS A 139 15.33 19.77 26.09
N ASN A 140 14.83 20.33 27.20
CA ASN A 140 13.41 20.49 27.46
C ASN A 140 12.93 21.84 26.89
N ILE A 141 12.17 21.79 25.80
CA ILE A 141 11.60 23.00 25.17
C ILE A 141 10.57 23.73 26.05
N PHE A 142 10.16 23.15 27.18
CA PHE A 142 9.19 23.70 28.12
C PHE A 142 9.82 24.19 29.44
N SER A 143 11.14 24.04 29.63
CA SER A 143 11.80 24.53 30.84
C SER A 143 11.78 26.07 30.86
N GLY A 144 11.44 26.66 32.02
CA GLY A 144 11.44 28.13 32.22
C GLY A 144 10.43 28.93 31.38
N THR A 145 9.55 28.30 30.61
CA THR A 145 8.58 28.98 29.72
C THR A 145 7.14 28.80 30.19
N SER A 146 6.41 29.91 30.36
CA SER A 146 4.99 29.86 30.69
C SER A 146 4.15 29.38 29.50
N ALA A 147 3.00 28.76 29.77
CA ALA A 147 2.06 28.33 28.72
C ALA A 147 1.65 29.48 27.77
N SER A 148 1.60 30.72 28.27
CA SER A 148 1.34 31.92 27.48
C SER A 148 2.44 32.26 26.47
N LYS A 149 3.71 32.03 26.81
CA LYS A 149 4.81 32.21 25.85
C LYS A 149 4.84 31.10 24.80
N ILE A 150 4.44 29.87 25.18
CA ILE A 150 4.44 28.71 24.29
C ILE A 150 3.31 28.81 23.26
N LEU A 151 2.08 29.06 23.71
CA LEU A 151 0.89 29.09 22.84
C LEU A 151 0.67 30.46 22.19
N GLY A 152 1.17 31.53 22.81
CA GLY A 152 0.87 32.92 22.46
C GLY A 152 -0.41 33.42 23.15
N GLU A 153 -0.46 34.73 23.44
CA GLU A 153 -1.55 35.34 24.22
C GLU A 153 -2.93 35.17 23.58
N ASN A 154 -3.02 35.28 22.25
CA ASN A 154 -4.26 35.10 21.51
C ASN A 154 -4.81 33.67 21.61
N TYR A 155 -3.95 32.65 21.59
CA TYR A 155 -4.38 31.25 21.71
C TYR A 155 -4.75 30.91 23.16
N MET A 156 -4.00 31.43 24.13
CA MET A 156 -4.33 31.23 25.56
C MET A 156 -5.67 31.84 25.94
N SER A 157 -5.90 33.11 25.57
CA SER A 157 -7.16 33.78 25.84
C SER A 157 -8.34 33.04 25.20
N SER A 158 -8.19 32.57 23.96
CA SER A 158 -9.19 31.75 23.28
C SER A 158 -9.44 30.41 23.98
N LEU A 159 -8.40 29.73 24.47
CA LEU A 159 -8.56 28.44 25.16
C LEU A 159 -9.25 28.59 26.52
N GLN A 160 -9.02 29.70 27.22
CA GLN A 160 -9.67 30.03 28.50
C GLN A 160 -11.12 30.52 28.34
N ARG A 161 -11.55 30.90 27.13
CA ARG A 161 -12.93 31.34 26.89
C ARG A 161 -13.93 30.21 27.17
N PRO A 162 -15.04 30.51 27.88
CA PRO A 162 -16.09 29.54 28.18
C PRO A 162 -16.72 28.99 26.91
N PHE A 163 -17.07 27.71 26.91
CA PHE A 163 -17.90 27.08 25.89
C PHE A 163 -19.08 26.34 26.51
N LEU A 164 -20.13 26.10 25.72
CA LEU A 164 -21.36 25.48 26.18
C LEU A 164 -21.61 24.18 25.43
N ALA A 165 -22.21 23.21 26.13
CA ALA A 165 -22.69 21.97 25.51
C ALA A 165 -24.12 21.69 25.95
N GLN A 166 -25.01 21.44 24.99
CA GLN A 166 -26.34 20.93 25.27
C GLN A 166 -26.23 19.42 25.49
N TRP A 167 -26.49 18.99 26.71
CA TRP A 167 -26.41 17.62 27.15
C TRP A 167 -27.82 17.08 27.41
N SER A 168 -28.17 15.99 26.74
CA SER A 168 -29.49 15.38 26.84
C SER A 168 -29.39 13.87 26.95
N SER A 169 -29.86 13.32 28.07
CA SER A 169 -29.85 11.87 28.36
C SER A 169 -28.48 11.21 28.11
N GLY A 170 -27.40 11.84 28.56
CA GLY A 170 -26.04 11.32 28.38
C GLY A 170 -25.38 11.63 27.04
N LYS A 171 -26.05 12.32 26.11
CA LYS A 171 -25.51 12.66 24.79
C LYS A 171 -25.38 14.18 24.60
N VAL A 172 -24.31 14.59 23.92
CA VAL A 172 -24.12 15.99 23.50
C VAL A 172 -24.87 16.22 22.20
N LYS A 173 -25.93 17.03 22.23
CA LYS A 173 -26.76 17.37 21.06
C LYS A 173 -26.17 18.51 20.24
N SER A 174 -25.74 19.57 20.92
CA SER A 174 -25.27 20.81 20.31
C SER A 174 -24.05 21.33 21.07
N PHE A 175 -23.06 21.84 20.35
CA PHE A 175 -21.86 22.47 20.91
C PHE A 175 -21.87 23.96 20.54
N PHE A 176 -21.61 24.84 21.51
CA PHE A 176 -21.61 26.28 21.28
C PHE A 176 -20.27 26.89 21.68
N SER A 177 -19.71 27.68 20.76
CA SER A 177 -18.46 28.40 20.97
C SER A 177 -18.42 29.65 20.09
N TYR A 178 -17.31 30.38 20.15
CA TYR A 178 -17.09 31.61 19.40
C TYR A 178 -16.50 31.30 18.02
N GLN A 179 -16.99 31.98 16.96
CA GLN A 179 -16.54 31.72 15.58
C GLN A 179 -15.13 32.24 15.26
N ASP A 180 -14.66 33.24 16.02
CA ASP A 180 -13.32 33.83 15.86
C ASP A 180 -12.20 32.97 16.44
N GLU A 181 -12.52 31.81 17.04
CA GLU A 181 -11.52 30.93 17.64
C GLU A 181 -10.74 30.09 16.60
N PRO A 182 -9.43 29.89 16.80
CA PRO A 182 -8.64 28.99 15.97
C PRO A 182 -9.18 27.55 15.98
N THR A 183 -9.24 26.92 14.80
CA THR A 183 -9.78 25.57 14.62
C THR A 183 -9.10 24.51 15.50
N VAL A 184 -7.79 24.64 15.77
CA VAL A 184 -7.05 23.72 16.66
C VAL A 184 -7.66 23.71 18.06
N LEU A 185 -8.00 24.89 18.59
CA LEU A 185 -8.52 25.04 19.94
C LEU A 185 -9.98 24.60 20.02
N LEU A 186 -10.78 24.91 18.99
CA LEU A 186 -12.14 24.39 18.87
C LEU A 186 -12.15 22.85 18.88
N ASN A 187 -11.23 22.21 18.15
CA ASN A 187 -11.12 20.75 18.15
C ASN A 187 -10.72 20.20 19.52
N LEU A 188 -9.82 20.86 20.25
CA LEU A 188 -9.47 20.48 21.63
C LEU A 188 -10.68 20.59 22.57
N LYS A 189 -11.45 21.69 22.49
CA LYS A 189 -12.69 21.88 23.26
C LYS A 189 -13.75 20.83 22.91
N ARG A 190 -13.89 20.47 21.63
CA ARG A 190 -14.76 19.36 21.15
C ARG A 190 -14.32 18.01 21.72
N GLY A 191 -13.02 17.73 21.76
CA GLY A 191 -12.47 16.52 22.37
C GLY A 191 -12.78 16.42 23.85
N PHE A 192 -12.70 17.54 24.58
CA PHE A 192 -13.13 17.61 25.97
C PHE A 192 -14.65 17.39 26.13
N ALA A 193 -15.47 18.11 25.35
CA ALA A 193 -16.92 17.98 25.40
C ALA A 193 -17.40 16.55 25.09
N SER A 194 -16.69 15.85 24.20
CA SER A 194 -16.97 14.45 23.82
C SER A 194 -16.82 13.47 24.98
N LEU A 195 -16.05 13.80 26.03
CA LEU A 195 -15.93 12.94 27.21
C LEU A 195 -17.24 12.83 27.99
N PHE A 196 -18.13 13.84 27.91
CA PHE A 196 -19.43 13.81 28.60
C PHE A 196 -20.49 12.95 27.87
N GLN A 197 -20.14 12.29 26.77
CA GLN A 197 -21.01 11.34 26.07
C GLN A 197 -20.92 9.94 26.68
N ILE A 198 -21.90 9.59 27.51
CA ILE A 198 -21.96 8.34 28.28
C ILE A 198 -23.35 7.71 28.19
N GLN A 199 -23.39 6.38 28.18
CA GLN A 199 -24.62 5.59 28.28
C GLN A 199 -24.47 4.58 29.43
N LEU A 200 -25.45 4.54 30.33
CA LEU A 200 -25.45 3.61 31.48
C LEU A 200 -25.98 2.21 31.13
N ASN A 201 -26.62 2.06 29.98
CA ASN A 201 -27.13 0.78 29.52
C ASN A 201 -26.12 0.14 28.56
N SER A 202 -25.80 -1.13 28.80
CA SER A 202 -24.99 -1.93 27.90
C SER A 202 -25.66 -2.08 26.53
N GLY A 203 -24.88 -1.93 25.46
CA GLY A 203 -25.38 -2.03 24.10
C GLY A 203 -24.45 -1.36 23.08
N SER A 204 -24.69 -1.62 21.80
CA SER A 204 -23.99 -0.94 20.70
C SER A 204 -24.86 0.13 20.09
N VAL A 205 -24.32 1.33 19.90
CA VAL A 205 -25.03 2.49 19.37
C VAL A 205 -24.12 3.28 18.43
N SER A 206 -24.71 4.04 17.50
CA SER A 206 -23.97 5.00 16.67
C SER A 206 -23.92 6.35 17.39
N GLU A 207 -22.73 6.91 17.54
CA GLU A 207 -22.52 8.18 18.24
C GLU A 207 -21.71 9.16 17.41
N VAL A 208 -22.10 10.43 17.50
CA VAL A 208 -21.39 11.54 16.88
C VAL A 208 -20.54 12.21 17.96
N ASP A 209 -19.23 12.23 17.75
CA ASP A 209 -18.29 12.95 18.61
C ASP A 209 -17.18 13.62 17.78
N VAL A 210 -16.11 14.09 18.42
CA VAL A 210 -14.99 14.75 17.73
C VAL A 210 -14.37 13.89 16.61
N SER A 211 -14.44 12.55 16.72
CA SER A 211 -13.93 11.59 15.74
C SER A 211 -14.91 11.34 14.57
N GLY A 212 -16.10 11.95 14.58
CA GLY A 212 -17.16 11.76 13.58
C GLY A 212 -18.29 10.86 14.08
N ASN A 213 -19.01 10.24 13.14
CA ASN A 213 -20.08 9.29 13.48
C ASN A 213 -19.52 7.85 13.51
N CYS A 214 -19.38 7.27 14.69
CA CYS A 214 -18.74 5.98 14.92
C CYS A 214 -19.68 4.99 15.63
N LYS A 215 -19.48 3.69 15.41
CA LYS A 215 -20.11 2.64 16.21
C LYS A 215 -19.37 2.50 17.54
N THR A 216 -20.10 2.66 18.64
CA THR A 216 -19.59 2.54 20.00
C THR A 216 -20.31 1.40 20.73
N THR A 217 -19.60 0.71 21.61
CA THR A 217 -20.15 -0.36 22.45
C THR A 217 -19.92 -0.02 23.91
N TYR A 218 -21.00 -0.05 24.68
CA TYR A 218 -21.00 0.20 26.11
C TYR A 218 -21.15 -1.10 26.88
N GLN A 219 -20.35 -1.24 27.93
CA GLN A 219 -20.44 -2.28 28.94
C GLN A 219 -20.55 -1.61 30.30
N ALA A 220 -21.76 -1.62 30.86
CA ALA A 220 -22.04 -1.05 32.17
C ALA A 220 -21.92 -2.11 33.26
N GLN A 221 -21.16 -1.77 34.30
CA GLN A 221 -21.04 -2.47 35.57
C GLN A 221 -21.50 -1.51 36.69
N LYS A 222 -21.70 -2.00 37.92
CA LYS A 222 -22.32 -1.22 39.01
C LYS A 222 -21.82 0.23 39.14
N ASN A 223 -20.50 0.45 39.17
CA ASN A 223 -19.88 1.78 39.32
C ASN A 223 -18.90 2.13 38.19
N GLN A 224 -18.88 1.35 37.12
CA GLN A 224 -17.93 1.51 36.02
C GLN A 224 -18.62 1.29 34.68
N VAL A 225 -18.39 2.20 33.73
CA VAL A 225 -18.84 2.03 32.35
C VAL A 225 -17.63 2.01 31.43
N SER A 226 -17.51 0.95 30.63
CA SER A 226 -16.51 0.85 29.58
C SER A 226 -17.15 1.18 28.24
N LYS A 227 -16.57 2.15 27.53
CA LYS A 227 -16.92 2.54 26.17
C LYS A 227 -15.79 2.11 25.24
N VAL A 228 -16.10 1.27 24.27
CA VAL A 228 -15.15 0.89 23.20
C VAL A 228 -15.66 1.44 21.88
N LYS A 229 -14.83 2.21 21.19
CA LYS A 229 -15.16 2.82 19.90
C LYS A 229 -14.47 2.05 18.78
N ASP A 230 -15.25 1.65 17.78
CA ASP A 230 -14.71 1.07 16.54
C ASP A 230 -14.32 2.20 15.57
N LEU A 231 -13.02 2.53 15.58
CA LEU A 231 -12.43 3.59 14.75
C LEU A 231 -12.50 3.30 13.25
N GLY A 232 -12.64 2.02 12.85
CA GLY A 232 -12.80 1.62 11.45
C GLY A 232 -14.18 1.98 10.89
N SER A 233 -15.19 2.10 11.76
CA SER A 233 -16.56 2.45 11.38
C SER A 233 -16.84 3.96 11.28
N CYS A 234 -15.89 4.80 11.74
CA CYS A 234 -16.08 6.24 11.86
C CYS A 234 -16.23 6.94 10.51
N LYS A 235 -17.38 7.61 10.31
CA LYS A 235 -17.63 8.48 9.16
C LYS A 235 -17.18 9.90 9.47
N ILE A 236 -16.01 10.26 8.98
CA ILE A 236 -15.44 11.62 9.00
C ILE A 236 -14.71 11.88 7.67
N SER A 237 -14.64 13.15 7.25
CA SER A 237 -13.88 13.52 6.05
C SER A 237 -12.38 13.35 6.30
N LYS A 238 -11.88 12.14 6.07
CA LYS A 238 -10.44 11.82 6.14
C LYS A 238 -9.75 12.23 4.84
N LYS A 239 -8.60 12.88 4.96
CA LYS A 239 -7.65 13.04 3.87
C LYS A 239 -6.57 12.00 4.04
N GLY A 240 -6.41 11.17 3.02
CA GLY A 240 -5.38 10.15 3.01
C GLY A 240 -5.46 9.29 1.78
N PHE A 241 -4.40 8.54 1.56
CA PHE A 241 -4.29 7.54 0.51
C PHE A 241 -3.40 6.41 1.02
N SER A 242 -3.65 5.22 0.51
CA SER A 242 -2.83 4.04 0.71
C SER A 242 -2.57 3.42 -0.66
N THR A 243 -1.41 2.79 -0.80
CA THR A 243 -1.11 1.99 -1.99
C THR A 243 -2.12 0.86 -2.16
N TYR A 244 -2.41 0.52 -3.42
CA TYR A 244 -3.30 -0.59 -3.78
C TYR A 244 -2.68 -1.96 -3.48
N ASN A 245 -1.36 -2.08 -3.55
CA ASN A 245 -0.67 -3.34 -3.31
C ASN A 245 -0.46 -3.56 -1.81
N LYS A 246 -1.01 -4.64 -1.27
CA LYS A 246 -0.92 -4.97 0.16
C LYS A 246 0.50 -5.30 0.61
N VAL A 247 1.38 -5.82 -0.24
CA VAL A 247 2.78 -6.13 0.13
C VAL A 247 3.54 -4.85 0.52
N MET A 248 3.40 -3.79 -0.28
CA MET A 248 3.97 -2.46 0.00
C MET A 248 3.03 -1.59 0.86
N GLY A 249 1.93 -2.16 1.34
CA GLY A 249 0.91 -1.48 2.14
C GLY A 249 1.24 -1.43 3.62
N ILE A 250 0.36 -0.76 4.37
CA ILE A 250 0.48 -0.58 5.81
C ILE A 250 -0.65 -1.28 6.52
N SER A 251 -0.29 -2.12 7.48
CA SER A 251 -1.25 -2.67 8.43
C SER A 251 -1.47 -1.70 9.57
N ILE A 252 -2.73 -1.42 9.87
CA ILE A 252 -3.12 -0.52 10.93
C ILE A 252 -3.87 -1.30 12.00
N LYS A 253 -3.49 -1.12 13.25
CA LYS A 253 -4.26 -1.57 14.42
C LYS A 253 -4.66 -0.32 15.22
N GLN A 254 -5.95 -0.13 15.42
CA GLN A 254 -6.49 1.04 16.10
C GLN A 254 -7.39 0.59 17.24
N THR A 255 -7.27 1.22 18.39
CA THR A 255 -8.10 0.95 19.57
C THR A 255 -8.45 2.25 20.25
N SER A 256 -9.72 2.49 20.55
CA SER A 256 -10.16 3.60 21.40
C SER A 256 -11.06 3.04 22.49
N SER A 257 -10.64 3.24 23.74
CA SER A 257 -11.34 2.79 24.92
C SER A 257 -11.47 3.95 25.91
N THR A 258 -12.63 4.06 26.56
CA THR A 258 -12.88 5.07 27.57
C THR A 258 -13.56 4.41 28.77
N ILE A 259 -12.96 4.56 29.93
CA ILE A 259 -13.42 4.00 31.20
C ILE A 259 -13.95 5.15 32.04
N TYR A 260 -15.22 5.04 32.44
CA TYR A 260 -15.91 5.96 33.31
C TYR A 260 -16.05 5.34 34.69
N ILE A 261 -15.66 6.06 35.74
CA ILE A 261 -15.91 5.68 37.13
C ILE A 261 -16.97 6.62 37.69
N LEU A 262 -18.06 6.03 38.17
CA LEU A 262 -19.24 6.73 38.66
C LEU A 262 -19.34 6.59 40.18
N GLU A 263 -19.66 7.69 40.85
CA GLU A 263 -19.98 7.74 42.29
C GLU A 263 -21.26 8.56 42.43
N ASP A 264 -22.30 7.97 43.05
CA ASP A 264 -23.64 8.57 43.14
C ASP A 264 -24.22 9.06 41.80
N SER A 265 -23.95 8.30 40.72
CA SER A 265 -24.34 8.64 39.34
C SER A 265 -23.69 9.91 38.76
N ILE A 266 -22.66 10.44 39.42
CA ILE A 266 -21.81 11.55 38.96
C ILE A 266 -20.49 10.97 38.43
N ILE A 267 -19.95 11.59 37.38
CA ILE A 267 -18.65 11.20 36.81
C ILE A 267 -17.53 11.62 37.78
N LYS A 268 -16.96 10.66 38.50
CA LYS A 268 -15.81 10.88 39.39
C LYS A 268 -14.51 10.95 38.59
N SER A 269 -14.32 10.03 37.66
CA SER A 269 -13.19 10.06 36.75
C SER A 269 -13.49 9.45 35.39
N VAL A 270 -12.76 9.93 34.38
CA VAL A 270 -12.77 9.42 33.01
C VAL A 270 -11.34 9.16 32.59
N LEU A 271 -11.08 7.96 32.07
CA LEU A 271 -9.80 7.57 31.49
C LEU A 271 -10.04 7.12 30.06
N ALA A 272 -9.65 7.94 29.08
CA ALA A 272 -9.68 7.56 27.67
C ALA A 272 -8.26 7.24 27.20
N GLU A 273 -8.12 6.11 26.50
CA GLU A 273 -6.89 5.74 25.80
C GLU A 273 -7.23 5.37 24.36
N GLU A 274 -6.57 6.07 23.43
CA GLU A 274 -6.61 5.82 22.01
C GLU A 274 -5.20 5.44 21.54
N SER A 275 -5.08 4.33 20.82
CA SER A 275 -3.81 3.87 20.25
C SER A 275 -3.95 3.53 18.79
N HIS A 276 -2.98 3.97 18.00
CA HIS A 276 -2.82 3.62 16.59
C HIS A 276 -1.43 3.04 16.37
N VAL A 277 -1.36 1.82 15.86
CA VAL A 277 -0.12 1.14 15.51
C VAL A 277 -0.11 0.89 14.01
N PHE A 278 0.93 1.37 13.35
CA PHE A 278 1.14 1.27 11.91
C PHE A 278 2.37 0.43 11.66
N MET A 279 2.26 -0.57 10.78
CA MET A 279 3.35 -1.48 10.44
C MET A 279 3.45 -1.62 8.93
N LEU A 280 4.65 -1.44 8.39
CA LEU A 280 4.92 -1.70 6.98
C LEU A 280 4.90 -3.21 6.72
N ASN A 281 4.06 -3.67 5.78
CA ASN A 281 3.81 -5.11 5.59
C ASN A 281 5.04 -5.89 5.10
N VAL A 282 5.84 -5.30 4.20
CA VAL A 282 7.07 -5.94 3.72
C VAL A 282 8.15 -6.02 4.81
N TYR A 283 8.12 -5.10 5.78
CA TYR A 283 9.14 -5.00 6.84
C TYR A 283 8.56 -4.46 8.15
N ASN A 284 8.02 -5.36 8.97
CA ASN A 284 7.31 -5.02 10.21
C ASN A 284 8.17 -4.29 11.28
N ALA A 285 9.50 -4.32 11.17
CA ALA A 285 10.38 -3.56 12.05
C ALA A 285 10.26 -2.04 11.82
N LEU A 286 9.85 -1.61 10.62
CA LEU A 286 9.42 -0.24 10.37
C LEU A 286 7.96 -0.10 10.77
N ALA A 287 7.76 0.43 11.97
CA ALA A 287 6.46 0.63 12.53
C ALA A 287 6.43 1.85 13.46
N ALA A 288 5.27 2.45 13.57
CA ALA A 288 5.02 3.65 14.38
C ALA A 288 3.81 3.43 15.27
N LYS A 289 3.85 3.98 16.49
CA LYS A 289 2.78 3.93 17.46
C LYS A 289 2.45 5.34 17.91
N ILE A 290 1.16 5.67 17.90
CA ILE A 290 0.62 6.90 18.48
C ILE A 290 -0.29 6.48 19.62
N VAL A 291 -0.13 7.10 20.78
CA VAL A 291 -0.99 6.90 21.95
C VAL A 291 -1.48 8.26 22.40
N SER A 292 -2.79 8.45 22.47
CA SER A 292 -3.40 9.61 23.08
C SER A 292 -4.15 9.18 24.33
N LYS A 293 -3.91 9.85 25.45
CA LYS A 293 -4.59 9.59 26.70
C LYS A 293 -5.28 10.86 27.17
N GLN A 294 -6.50 10.73 27.65
CA GLN A 294 -7.23 11.79 28.34
C GLN A 294 -7.62 11.29 29.71
N LYS A 295 -7.43 12.13 30.72
CA LYS A 295 -7.80 11.84 32.09
C LYS A 295 -8.52 13.04 32.69
N LEU A 296 -9.71 12.79 33.22
CA LEU A 296 -10.57 13.76 33.90
C LEU A 296 -10.83 13.25 35.32
N GLU A 297 -10.60 14.08 36.34
CA GLU A 297 -10.85 13.72 37.75
C GLU A 297 -11.62 14.84 38.46
N LEU A 298 -12.70 14.49 39.16
CA LEU A 298 -13.42 15.42 40.03
C LEU A 298 -12.58 15.71 41.29
N LYS A 299 -12.28 16.98 41.56
CA LYS A 299 -11.52 17.42 42.75
C LYS A 299 -12.45 17.88 43.87
N SER A 300 -13.43 18.72 43.55
CA SER A 300 -14.39 19.24 44.54
C SER A 300 -15.65 19.79 43.90
N THR A 301 -16.69 19.98 44.72
CA THR A 301 -17.95 20.62 44.32
C THR A 301 -18.18 21.86 45.16
N LEU A 302 -18.42 23.00 44.52
CA LEU A 302 -18.65 24.30 45.17
C LEU A 302 -20.07 24.81 44.85
N PRO A 303 -20.63 25.75 45.64
CA PRO A 303 -21.85 26.48 45.26
C PRO A 303 -21.62 27.28 43.96
N GLY A 304 -22.60 27.24 43.06
CA GLY A 304 -22.54 27.81 41.71
C GLY A 304 -23.56 28.92 41.44
N PRO A 305 -23.52 29.52 40.23
CA PRO A 305 -24.48 30.53 39.82
C PRO A 305 -25.88 29.94 39.63
N GLN A 306 -26.92 30.76 39.81
CA GLN A 306 -28.30 30.33 39.57
C GLN A 306 -28.57 30.04 38.08
N GLU A 307 -29.50 29.14 37.83
CA GLU A 307 -29.92 28.77 36.47
C GLU A 307 -30.61 29.95 35.78
N THR A 308 -30.36 30.09 34.48
CA THR A 308 -30.94 31.16 33.67
C THR A 308 -32.35 30.76 33.24
N PRO A 309 -33.41 31.53 33.53
CA PRO A 309 -34.77 31.14 33.16
C PRO A 309 -35.00 31.29 31.65
N GLY A 310 -35.62 30.29 31.01
CA GLY A 310 -36.00 30.37 29.60
C GLY A 310 -36.69 29.10 29.09
N LYS A 311 -37.64 29.25 28.14
CA LYS A 311 -38.34 28.10 27.52
C LYS A 311 -37.56 27.49 26.35
N LEU A 312 -36.81 28.30 25.60
CA LEU A 312 -36.07 27.90 24.42
C LEU A 312 -34.57 28.07 24.65
N ILE A 313 -33.77 27.07 24.26
CA ILE A 313 -32.32 27.12 24.43
C ILE A 313 -31.68 28.29 23.68
N GLY A 314 -32.20 28.62 22.48
CA GLY A 314 -31.71 29.72 21.65
C GLY A 314 -31.89 31.10 22.29
N THR A 315 -32.94 31.31 23.10
CA THR A 315 -33.11 32.58 23.83
C THR A 315 -32.15 32.65 25.00
N VAL A 316 -31.94 31.54 25.71
CA VAL A 316 -31.00 31.46 26.85
C VAL A 316 -29.57 31.73 26.41
N ILE A 317 -29.12 31.14 25.29
CA ILE A 317 -27.76 31.36 24.77
C ILE A 317 -27.53 32.83 24.44
N LYS A 318 -28.51 33.49 23.80
CA LYS A 318 -28.43 34.93 23.50
C LYS A 318 -28.37 35.79 24.77
N THR A 319 -29.03 35.36 25.85
CA THR A 319 -28.98 36.03 27.16
C THR A 319 -27.63 35.83 27.86
N VAL A 320 -26.98 34.67 27.68
CA VAL A 320 -25.67 34.37 28.27
C VAL A 320 -24.56 35.14 27.55
N ASP A 321 -24.48 35.03 26.22
CA ASP A 321 -23.64 35.88 25.37
C ASP A 321 -24.14 35.76 23.91
N PRO A 322 -24.55 36.87 23.28
CA PRO A 322 -25.04 36.85 21.89
C PRO A 322 -23.98 36.42 20.86
N LYS A 323 -22.69 36.41 21.22
CA LYS A 323 -21.60 35.99 20.33
C LYS A 323 -21.46 34.46 20.20
N TYR A 324 -22.16 33.68 21.02
CA TYR A 324 -22.15 32.23 20.89
C TYR A 324 -22.82 31.79 19.59
N SER A 325 -22.14 30.90 18.88
CA SER A 325 -22.64 30.26 17.67
C SER A 325 -22.74 28.76 17.86
N VAL A 326 -23.70 28.13 17.19
CA VAL A 326 -23.81 26.66 17.15
C VAL A 326 -22.77 26.13 16.19
N LEU A 327 -21.92 25.22 16.67
CA LEU A 327 -20.90 24.56 15.87
C LEU A 327 -21.10 23.04 15.94
N PRO A 328 -20.75 22.30 14.86
CA PRO A 328 -20.74 20.84 14.91
C PRO A 328 -19.75 20.33 15.97
N LEU A 329 -20.11 19.22 16.63
CA LEU A 329 -19.23 18.53 17.58
C LEU A 329 -18.07 17.80 16.88
N VAL A 330 -18.29 17.39 15.64
CA VAL A 330 -17.26 16.77 14.77
C VAL A 330 -16.14 17.77 14.52
N ALA A 331 -14.90 17.29 14.53
CA ALA A 331 -13.74 18.15 14.28
C ALA A 331 -13.75 18.72 12.87
N ASP A 332 -13.29 19.97 12.76
CA ASP A 332 -13.07 20.62 11.47
C ASP A 332 -11.67 20.32 10.93
N GLN A 333 -11.54 20.39 9.61
CA GLN A 333 -10.26 20.18 8.94
C GLN A 333 -9.28 21.32 9.21
N LEU A 334 -8.14 20.95 9.76
CA LEU A 334 -7.02 21.86 9.98
C LEU A 334 -6.19 22.06 8.71
N LYS A 335 -6.21 23.30 8.18
CA LYS A 335 -5.29 23.77 7.15
C LYS A 335 -3.97 24.18 7.82
N SER A 336 -2.89 23.48 7.51
CA SER A 336 -1.55 23.86 7.98
C SER A 336 -1.04 25.03 7.14
N ASN A 337 -1.11 26.25 7.67
CA ASN A 337 -0.44 27.40 7.06
C ASN A 337 1.02 27.41 7.55
N CYS A 338 1.94 26.93 6.71
CA CYS A 338 3.35 27.01 7.02
C CYS A 338 3.84 28.45 6.82
N LYS A 339 4.20 29.15 7.90
CA LYS A 339 4.61 30.56 7.85
C LYS A 339 6.02 30.77 7.24
N ASN A 340 6.91 29.77 7.34
CA ASN A 340 8.33 29.87 6.91
C ASN A 340 8.75 28.71 5.98
N CYS A 341 7.84 28.12 5.21
CA CYS A 341 8.25 27.06 4.28
C CYS A 341 8.93 27.67 3.04
N PRO A 342 10.05 27.08 2.56
CA PRO A 342 10.66 27.51 1.32
C PRO A 342 9.69 27.35 0.15
N THR A 343 9.80 28.24 -0.84
CA THR A 343 9.04 28.09 -2.09
C THR A 343 9.53 26.86 -2.85
N LEU A 344 8.71 26.34 -3.78
CA LEU A 344 9.09 25.17 -4.59
C LEU A 344 10.42 25.39 -5.32
N ALA A 345 10.64 26.58 -5.87
CA ALA A 345 11.88 26.94 -6.55
C ALA A 345 13.10 26.98 -5.60
N GLN A 346 12.92 27.47 -4.37
CA GLN A 346 13.98 27.46 -3.36
C GLN A 346 14.33 26.04 -2.93
N HIS A 347 13.32 25.20 -2.70
CA HIS A 347 13.53 23.79 -2.36
C HIS A 347 14.26 23.08 -3.50
N TRP A 348 13.80 23.24 -4.74
CA TRP A 348 14.43 22.63 -5.91
C TRP A 348 15.89 23.03 -6.05
N LYS A 349 16.23 24.31 -5.93
CA LYS A 349 17.63 24.78 -5.96
C LYS A 349 18.52 24.10 -4.93
N ALA A 350 17.99 23.78 -3.75
CA ALA A 350 18.74 23.10 -2.70
C ALA A 350 19.02 21.62 -3.02
N VAL A 351 18.06 20.92 -3.65
CA VAL A 351 18.15 19.47 -3.91
C VAL A 351 18.62 19.11 -5.33
N ARG A 352 18.61 20.04 -6.29
CA ARG A 352 18.88 19.83 -7.72
C ARG A 352 20.13 19.00 -8.01
N LYS A 353 21.23 19.22 -7.27
CA LYS A 353 22.51 18.49 -7.46
C LYS A 353 22.39 16.99 -7.21
N GLU A 354 21.49 16.57 -6.32
CA GLU A 354 21.25 15.15 -6.02
C GLU A 354 20.53 14.41 -7.15
N PHE A 355 19.86 15.15 -8.05
CA PHE A 355 19.14 14.59 -9.19
C PHE A 355 19.99 14.46 -10.46
N GLU A 356 21.27 14.83 -10.40
CA GLU A 356 22.19 14.59 -11.50
C GLU A 356 22.34 13.08 -11.76
N PRO A 357 22.46 12.62 -13.02
CA PRO A 357 22.47 11.19 -13.36
C PRO A 357 23.52 10.34 -12.63
N GLN A 358 24.64 10.97 -12.23
CA GLN A 358 25.75 10.38 -11.47
C GLN A 358 25.43 10.15 -9.98
N ASN A 359 24.46 10.88 -9.42
CA ASN A 359 24.11 10.84 -8.01
C ASN A 359 22.87 9.97 -7.72
N LEU A 360 22.15 9.50 -8.74
CA LEU A 360 20.87 8.79 -8.54
C LEU A 360 20.98 7.49 -7.75
N SER A 361 22.11 6.79 -7.85
CA SER A 361 22.36 5.57 -7.07
C SER A 361 22.65 5.83 -5.59
N LYS A 362 22.80 7.10 -5.17
CA LYS A 362 23.02 7.47 -3.77
C LYS A 362 21.71 7.56 -3.01
N ALA A 363 21.71 7.13 -1.75
CA ALA A 363 20.55 7.25 -0.86
C ALA A 363 20.10 8.71 -0.64
N SER A 364 21.00 9.70 -0.83
CA SER A 364 20.66 11.12 -0.76
C SER A 364 19.68 11.53 -1.87
N ALA A 365 19.82 11.00 -3.08
CA ALA A 365 18.90 11.26 -4.19
C ALA A 365 17.49 10.78 -3.87
N ALA A 366 17.35 9.55 -3.35
CA ALA A 366 16.05 9.01 -2.93
C ALA A 366 15.42 9.84 -1.80
N ARG A 367 16.20 10.31 -0.81
CA ARG A 367 15.68 11.19 0.25
C ARG A 367 15.23 12.55 -0.29
N SER A 368 16.03 13.16 -1.16
CA SER A 368 15.71 14.43 -1.83
C SER A 368 14.47 14.32 -2.70
N PHE A 369 14.30 13.19 -3.40
CA PHE A 369 13.10 12.85 -4.17
C PHE A 369 11.84 12.83 -3.30
N LEU A 370 11.86 12.11 -2.17
CA LEU A 370 10.73 12.07 -1.25
C LEU A 370 10.40 13.46 -0.67
N SER A 371 11.43 14.21 -0.26
CA SER A 371 11.29 15.60 0.23
C SER A 371 10.66 16.53 -0.80
N LEU A 372 11.07 16.42 -2.07
CA LEU A 372 10.54 17.21 -3.17
C LEU A 372 9.06 16.89 -3.45
N ILE A 373 8.67 15.61 -3.39
CA ILE A 373 7.27 15.18 -3.57
C ILE A 373 6.35 15.86 -2.56
N HIS A 374 6.76 16.00 -1.29
CA HIS A 374 5.95 16.72 -0.29
C HIS A 374 5.73 18.19 -0.65
N SER A 375 6.73 18.83 -1.26
CA SER A 375 6.64 20.23 -1.70
C SER A 375 5.74 20.35 -2.94
N LEU A 376 5.89 19.43 -3.89
CA LEU A 376 5.06 19.35 -5.11
C LEU A 376 3.58 19.08 -4.78
N ARG A 377 3.27 18.27 -3.77
CA ARG A 377 1.90 18.02 -3.30
C ARG A 377 1.19 19.28 -2.79
N ARG A 378 1.94 20.31 -2.39
CA ARG A 378 1.42 21.59 -1.89
C ARG A 378 1.47 22.70 -2.94
N ALA A 379 2.20 22.50 -4.04
CA ALA A 379 2.43 23.51 -5.06
C ALA A 379 1.22 23.70 -5.98
N LYS A 380 1.12 24.88 -6.59
CA LYS A 380 0.11 25.19 -7.61
C LYS A 380 0.63 24.81 -8.99
N LYS A 381 -0.29 24.62 -9.94
CA LYS A 381 0.04 24.32 -11.35
C LYS A 381 1.03 25.31 -11.96
N SER A 382 0.85 26.62 -11.75
CA SER A 382 1.73 27.68 -12.28
C SER A 382 3.18 27.51 -11.83
N ASP A 383 3.37 27.18 -10.55
CA ASP A 383 4.71 27.08 -9.95
C ASP A 383 5.44 25.83 -10.48
N ILE A 384 4.69 24.75 -10.69
CA ILE A 384 5.19 23.50 -11.28
C ILE A 384 5.59 23.72 -12.75
N LEU A 385 4.75 24.39 -13.54
CA LEU A 385 5.05 24.69 -14.94
C LEU A 385 6.28 25.60 -15.09
N ASN A 386 6.37 26.64 -14.27
CA ASN A 386 7.53 27.53 -14.26
C ASN A 386 8.82 26.77 -13.96
N LEU A 387 8.77 25.83 -13.02
CA LEU A 387 9.91 24.98 -12.69
C LEU A 387 10.32 24.09 -13.87
N LEU A 388 9.37 23.36 -14.47
CA LEU A 388 9.60 22.47 -15.60
C LEU A 388 10.17 23.20 -16.83
N ASN A 389 9.67 24.39 -17.13
CA ASN A 389 10.13 25.19 -18.26
C ASN A 389 11.53 25.79 -18.06
N SER A 390 11.95 26.00 -16.81
CA SER A 390 13.23 26.65 -16.48
C SER A 390 14.42 25.70 -16.36
N GLU A 391 14.17 24.39 -16.31
CA GLU A 391 15.20 23.39 -15.97
C GLU A 391 15.95 22.86 -17.20
N LYS A 392 17.17 22.36 -16.98
CA LYS A 392 18.01 21.77 -18.04
C LYS A 392 17.59 20.36 -18.39
N GLU A 393 17.78 19.97 -19.65
CA GLU A 393 17.43 18.66 -20.19
C GLU A 393 18.05 17.48 -19.42
N ASP A 394 19.24 17.64 -18.82
CA ASP A 394 19.94 16.56 -18.11
C ASP A 394 19.22 16.06 -16.85
N VAL A 395 18.53 16.96 -16.13
CA VAL A 395 17.86 16.69 -14.83
C VAL A 395 16.34 16.67 -14.99
N LEU A 396 15.85 17.10 -16.16
CA LEU A 396 14.43 17.16 -16.48
C LEU A 396 13.72 15.81 -16.38
N PRO A 397 14.28 14.66 -16.79
CA PRO A 397 13.64 13.35 -16.60
C PRO A 397 13.31 13.04 -15.14
N GLN A 398 14.21 13.34 -14.22
CA GLN A 398 14.04 13.08 -12.78
C GLN A 398 13.02 14.04 -12.16
N LEU A 399 12.96 15.27 -12.66
CA LEU A 399 11.92 16.21 -12.28
C LEU A 399 10.54 15.74 -12.78
N VAL A 400 10.45 15.22 -14.01
CA VAL A 400 9.23 14.60 -14.55
C VAL A 400 8.77 13.43 -13.68
N ASP A 401 9.70 12.56 -13.26
CA ASP A 401 9.41 11.48 -12.31
C ASP A 401 8.77 12.07 -11.02
N ALA A 402 9.43 13.04 -10.39
CA ALA A 402 8.96 13.64 -9.12
C ALA A 402 7.60 14.33 -9.23
N VAL A 403 7.37 15.12 -10.29
CA VAL A 403 6.08 15.80 -10.51
C VAL A 403 4.98 14.79 -10.75
N THR A 404 5.25 13.71 -11.49
CA THR A 404 4.24 12.68 -11.77
C THR A 404 3.89 11.88 -10.52
N PHE A 405 4.89 11.50 -9.70
CA PHE A 405 4.69 10.78 -8.44
C PHE A 405 4.06 11.64 -7.32
N ALA A 406 3.98 12.96 -7.49
CA ALA A 406 3.22 13.84 -6.59
C ALA A 406 1.72 13.51 -6.59
N GLN A 407 1.17 13.01 -7.71
CA GLN A 407 -0.18 12.46 -7.84
C GLN A 407 -1.33 13.41 -7.44
N THR A 408 -1.13 14.73 -7.55
CA THR A 408 -2.20 15.73 -7.34
C THR A 408 -2.83 16.17 -8.67
N SER A 409 -4.08 16.64 -8.63
CA SER A 409 -4.76 17.23 -9.79
C SER A 409 -3.90 18.33 -10.45
N GLU A 410 -3.26 19.18 -9.64
CA GLU A 410 -2.45 20.29 -10.14
C GLU A 410 -1.15 19.81 -10.80
N SER A 411 -0.49 18.80 -10.23
CA SER A 411 0.70 18.19 -10.83
C SER A 411 0.40 17.50 -12.16
N LEU A 412 -0.71 16.75 -12.24
CA LEU A 412 -1.13 16.08 -13.47
C LEU A 412 -1.48 17.09 -14.58
N LYS A 413 -2.25 18.14 -14.27
CA LYS A 413 -2.59 19.19 -15.24
C LYS A 413 -1.35 19.93 -15.72
N GLY A 414 -0.38 20.20 -14.82
CA GLY A 414 0.89 20.80 -15.18
C GLY A 414 1.68 19.90 -16.14
N MET A 415 1.78 18.60 -15.86
CA MET A 415 2.49 17.66 -16.74
C MET A 415 1.84 17.49 -18.12
N LEU A 416 0.52 17.39 -18.18
CA LEU A 416 -0.21 17.22 -19.44
C LEU A 416 -0.16 18.46 -20.35
N GLU A 417 0.09 19.64 -19.79
CA GLU A 417 0.32 20.89 -20.52
C GLU A 417 1.78 21.03 -20.94
N PHE A 418 2.72 20.65 -20.08
CA PHE A 418 4.15 20.69 -20.39
C PHE A 418 4.56 19.70 -21.50
N LEU A 419 3.97 18.50 -21.51
CA LEU A 419 4.28 17.46 -22.49
C LEU A 419 3.38 17.56 -23.72
N ASP A 420 3.97 17.99 -24.85
CA ASP A 420 3.32 17.96 -26.16
C ASP A 420 3.53 16.60 -26.85
N PHE A 421 2.43 15.85 -27.02
CA PHE A 421 2.42 14.56 -27.70
C PHE A 421 2.25 14.67 -29.22
N THR A 422 1.93 15.87 -29.74
CA THR A 422 1.49 16.08 -31.13
C THR A 422 2.63 16.33 -32.12
N ASN A 423 3.74 16.88 -31.66
CA ASN A 423 4.89 17.27 -32.48
C ASN A 423 6.07 16.29 -32.41
N GLY A 424 6.00 15.25 -31.57
CA GLY A 424 7.07 14.26 -31.39
C GLY A 424 8.27 14.76 -30.57
N SER A 425 8.16 15.93 -29.94
CA SER A 425 9.23 16.48 -29.10
C SER A 425 9.39 15.70 -27.78
N ARG A 426 10.64 15.49 -27.36
CA ARG A 426 11.02 14.89 -26.07
C ARG A 426 10.35 13.52 -25.77
N PRO A 427 10.48 12.51 -26.65
CA PRO A 427 9.85 11.19 -26.45
C PRO A 427 10.27 10.51 -25.14
N LEU A 428 11.53 10.70 -24.72
CA LEU A 428 12.02 10.19 -23.44
C LEU A 428 11.21 10.70 -22.23
N LEU A 429 10.85 11.99 -22.20
CA LEU A 429 10.07 12.55 -21.10
C LEU A 429 8.62 12.08 -21.11
N GLN A 430 8.05 11.91 -22.30
CA GLN A 430 6.71 11.34 -22.47
C GLN A 430 6.68 9.91 -21.93
N GLU A 431 7.68 9.10 -22.25
CA GLU A 431 7.81 7.74 -21.77
C GLU A 431 7.96 7.68 -20.25
N ARG A 432 8.83 8.52 -19.66
CA ARG A 432 9.00 8.63 -18.20
C ARG A 432 7.70 8.97 -17.49
N PHE A 433 6.98 9.97 -17.99
CA PHE A 433 5.67 10.35 -17.47
C PHE A 433 4.70 9.15 -17.50
N LEU A 434 4.64 8.42 -18.61
CA LEU A 434 3.74 7.27 -18.74
C LEU A 434 4.12 6.13 -17.80
N TYR A 435 5.40 5.76 -17.68
CA TYR A 435 5.83 4.75 -16.73
C TYR A 435 5.59 5.17 -15.27
N ALA A 436 5.81 6.44 -14.92
CA ALA A 436 5.48 6.96 -13.61
C ALA A 436 3.97 6.90 -13.32
N CYS A 437 3.11 7.20 -14.31
CA CYS A 437 1.66 6.96 -14.21
C CYS A 437 1.33 5.48 -14.00
N GLY A 438 1.98 4.59 -14.75
CA GLY A 438 1.85 3.14 -14.61
C GLY A 438 2.21 2.65 -13.21
N LEU A 439 3.27 3.20 -12.62
CA LEU A 439 3.79 2.85 -11.29
C LEU A 439 3.16 3.66 -10.14
N ALA A 440 2.24 4.58 -10.43
CA ALA A 440 1.57 5.41 -9.43
C ALA A 440 1.00 4.58 -8.26
N SER A 441 1.23 5.04 -7.03
CA SER A 441 0.86 4.34 -5.80
C SER A 441 -0.66 4.36 -5.55
N HIS A 442 -1.32 5.48 -5.86
CA HIS A 442 -2.76 5.68 -5.66
C HIS A 442 -3.39 6.41 -6.86
N PRO A 443 -3.46 5.76 -8.04
CA PRO A 443 -4.03 6.39 -9.23
C PRO A 443 -5.51 6.74 -9.02
N ASN A 444 -5.96 7.81 -9.67
CA ASN A 444 -7.32 8.30 -9.60
C ASN A 444 -7.98 8.36 -10.98
N GLU A 445 -9.30 8.57 -11.00
CA GLU A 445 -10.07 8.65 -12.23
C GLU A 445 -9.57 9.79 -13.16
N SER A 446 -9.10 10.91 -12.60
CA SER A 446 -8.61 12.04 -13.40
C SER A 446 -7.36 11.71 -14.21
N MET A 447 -6.47 10.87 -13.67
CA MET A 447 -5.29 10.37 -14.38
C MET A 447 -5.70 9.49 -15.55
N LEU A 448 -6.64 8.56 -15.33
CA LEU A 448 -7.16 7.71 -16.40
C LEU A 448 -7.84 8.54 -17.51
N LYS A 449 -8.72 9.49 -17.15
CA LYS A 449 -9.34 10.41 -18.12
C LYS A 449 -8.30 11.20 -18.92
N GLY A 450 -7.25 11.67 -18.27
CA GLY A 450 -6.15 12.38 -18.92
C GLY A 450 -5.46 11.53 -19.99
N LEU A 451 -5.16 10.26 -19.68
CA LEU A 451 -4.54 9.34 -20.64
C LEU A 451 -5.48 8.93 -21.78
N ILE A 452 -6.77 8.68 -21.50
CA ILE A 452 -7.77 8.40 -22.54
C ILE A 452 -7.89 9.59 -23.50
N ALA A 453 -7.94 10.81 -22.98
CA ALA A 453 -8.00 12.02 -23.79
C ALA A 453 -6.76 12.17 -24.68
N LYS A 454 -5.56 11.89 -24.15
CA LYS A 454 -4.32 11.91 -24.96
C LYS A 454 -4.31 10.81 -26.02
N HIS A 455 -4.79 9.61 -25.71
CA HIS A 455 -4.89 8.51 -26.67
C HIS A 455 -5.86 8.83 -27.83
N LYS A 456 -7.00 9.46 -27.55
CA LYS A 456 -7.96 9.91 -28.58
C LYS A 456 -7.44 11.07 -29.42
N GLY A 457 -6.49 11.84 -28.88
CA GLY A 457 -5.82 12.91 -29.61
C GLY A 457 -4.76 12.41 -30.58
N LYS A 458 -4.02 13.36 -31.19
CA LYS A 458 -2.88 13.05 -32.06
C LYS A 458 -1.64 12.76 -31.22
N ILE A 459 -1.06 11.57 -31.40
CA ILE A 459 0.25 11.19 -30.86
C ILE A 459 1.19 10.98 -32.05
N ALA A 460 2.29 11.73 -32.10
CA ALA A 460 3.23 11.69 -33.23
C ALA A 460 4.09 10.41 -33.25
N ASN A 461 4.57 9.99 -32.08
CA ASN A 461 5.44 8.83 -31.96
C ASN A 461 4.60 7.54 -31.74
N PRO A 462 4.67 6.54 -32.64
CA PRO A 462 3.91 5.30 -32.52
C PRO A 462 4.25 4.53 -31.24
N GLU A 463 5.52 4.48 -30.84
CA GLU A 463 5.93 3.76 -29.63
C GLU A 463 5.33 4.36 -28.36
N ILE A 464 5.17 5.69 -28.32
CA ILE A 464 4.51 6.38 -27.22
C ILE A 464 3.00 6.09 -27.23
N LYS A 465 2.39 6.00 -28.42
CA LYS A 465 0.99 5.60 -28.56
C LYS A 465 0.76 4.20 -27.99
N GLU A 466 1.68 3.27 -28.22
CA GLU A 466 1.64 1.93 -27.63
C GLU A 466 1.79 1.98 -26.11
N THR A 467 2.79 2.71 -25.60
CA THR A 467 3.00 2.87 -24.15
C THR A 467 1.76 3.43 -23.45
N VAL A 468 1.05 4.41 -24.04
CA VAL A 468 -0.20 4.94 -23.47
C VAL A 468 -1.24 3.83 -23.27
N VAL A 469 -1.44 2.95 -24.25
CA VAL A 469 -2.43 1.86 -24.17
C VAL A 469 -2.03 0.83 -23.11
N ILE A 470 -0.74 0.47 -23.05
CA ILE A 470 -0.19 -0.46 -22.06
C ILE A 470 -0.40 0.07 -20.62
N ILE A 471 -0.17 1.37 -20.41
CA ILE A 471 -0.33 2.02 -19.10
C ILE A 471 -1.80 2.20 -18.71
N ILE A 472 -2.68 2.47 -19.67
CA ILE A 472 -4.13 2.46 -19.41
C ILE A 472 -4.55 1.10 -18.83
N GLY A 473 -4.02 -0.01 -19.35
CA GLY A 473 -4.22 -1.34 -18.79
C GLY A 473 -3.81 -1.44 -17.31
N ALA A 474 -2.64 -0.90 -16.96
CA ALA A 474 -2.16 -0.92 -15.57
C ALA A 474 -3.05 -0.09 -14.64
N LEU A 475 -3.54 1.06 -15.09
CA LEU A 475 -4.46 1.90 -14.32
C LEU A 475 -5.81 1.21 -14.09
N ILE A 476 -6.35 0.50 -15.10
CA ILE A 476 -7.60 -0.27 -14.95
C ILE A 476 -7.45 -1.30 -13.84
N LYS A 477 -6.37 -2.10 -13.84
CA LYS A 477 -6.13 -3.09 -12.79
C LYS A 477 -6.13 -2.44 -11.41
N LYS A 478 -5.37 -1.35 -11.23
CA LYS A 478 -5.26 -0.64 -9.94
C LYS A 478 -6.59 -0.05 -9.47
N LEU A 479 -7.35 0.59 -10.37
CA LEU A 479 -8.66 1.17 -10.05
C LEU A 479 -9.73 0.11 -9.77
N CYS A 480 -9.68 -1.04 -10.45
CA CYS A 480 -10.58 -2.14 -10.15
C CYS A 480 -10.27 -2.77 -8.77
N HIS A 481 -8.99 -2.93 -8.41
CA HIS A 481 -8.59 -3.42 -7.09
C HIS A 481 -8.94 -2.47 -5.94
N SER A 482 -9.00 -1.16 -6.19
CA SER A 482 -9.43 -0.16 -5.20
C SER A 482 -10.95 -0.03 -5.07
N GLY A 483 -11.73 -0.89 -5.73
CA GLY A 483 -13.20 -0.90 -5.67
C GLY A 483 -13.89 0.08 -6.65
N SER A 484 -13.13 0.70 -7.56
CA SER A 484 -13.62 1.70 -8.53
C SER A 484 -13.82 1.14 -9.95
N CYS A 485 -14.03 -0.18 -10.08
CA CYS A 485 -14.14 -0.84 -11.39
C CYS A 485 -15.39 -0.44 -12.20
N ASN A 486 -16.45 0.03 -11.52
CA ASN A 486 -17.74 0.39 -12.12
C ASN A 486 -17.83 1.87 -12.53
N VAL A 487 -16.75 2.63 -12.38
CA VAL A 487 -16.71 4.05 -12.75
C VAL A 487 -16.75 4.18 -14.28
N PRO A 488 -17.49 5.16 -14.85
CA PRO A 488 -17.67 5.29 -16.31
C PRO A 488 -16.36 5.32 -17.10
N SER A 489 -15.35 6.02 -16.59
CA SER A 489 -14.03 6.12 -17.23
C SER A 489 -13.29 4.79 -17.30
N VAL A 490 -13.47 3.92 -16.30
CA VAL A 490 -12.87 2.57 -16.30
C VAL A 490 -13.59 1.69 -17.31
N GLN A 491 -14.92 1.78 -17.39
CA GLN A 491 -15.71 1.03 -18.38
C GLN A 491 -15.38 1.45 -19.81
N GLU A 492 -15.21 2.75 -20.05
CA GLU A 492 -14.73 3.28 -21.33
C GLU A 492 -13.34 2.75 -21.69
N ALA A 493 -12.41 2.73 -20.72
CA ALA A 493 -11.06 2.22 -20.93
C ALA A 493 -11.03 0.70 -21.19
N LYS A 494 -11.88 -0.09 -20.51
CA LYS A 494 -12.05 -1.52 -20.78
C LYS A 494 -12.52 -1.74 -22.21
N LYS A 495 -13.57 -1.03 -22.62
CA LYS A 495 -14.12 -1.08 -23.98
C LYS A 495 -13.08 -0.74 -25.03
N LEU A 496 -12.26 0.30 -24.78
CA LEU A 496 -11.16 0.69 -25.66
C LEU A 496 -10.15 -0.45 -25.88
N ILE A 497 -9.77 -1.19 -24.84
CA ILE A 497 -8.82 -2.30 -24.96
C ILE A 497 -9.45 -3.49 -25.68
N LEU A 498 -10.69 -3.87 -25.32
CA LEU A 498 -11.35 -5.05 -25.88
C LEU A 498 -11.75 -4.84 -27.35
N GLU A 499 -12.43 -3.74 -27.68
CA GLU A 499 -12.77 -3.42 -29.07
C GLU A 499 -11.54 -3.13 -29.93
N GLY A 500 -10.49 -2.58 -29.31
CA GLY A 500 -9.21 -2.36 -29.98
C GLY A 500 -8.55 -3.68 -30.37
N LEU A 501 -8.62 -4.70 -29.52
CA LEU A 501 -8.13 -6.04 -29.82
C LEU A 501 -8.97 -6.74 -30.91
N GLU A 502 -10.28 -6.59 -30.89
CA GLU A 502 -11.18 -7.18 -31.90
C GLU A 502 -10.99 -6.59 -33.30
N LYS A 503 -10.69 -5.29 -33.40
CA LYS A 503 -10.53 -4.56 -34.66
C LYS A 503 -9.07 -4.51 -35.15
N ALA A 504 -8.13 -5.07 -34.40
CA ALA A 504 -6.72 -4.97 -34.75
C ALA A 504 -6.36 -5.98 -35.86
N ASP A 505 -6.03 -5.46 -37.03
CA ASP A 505 -5.61 -6.27 -38.19
C ASP A 505 -4.07 -6.44 -38.27
N ASN A 506 -3.31 -5.50 -37.70
CA ASN A 506 -1.84 -5.52 -37.75
C ASN A 506 -1.25 -6.23 -36.50
N PRO A 507 -0.25 -7.13 -36.64
CA PRO A 507 0.41 -7.79 -35.53
C PRO A 507 0.94 -6.83 -34.45
N ALA A 508 1.43 -5.63 -34.80
CA ALA A 508 1.91 -4.65 -33.81
C ALA A 508 0.76 -4.09 -32.93
N ALA A 509 -0.39 -3.80 -33.55
CA ALA A 509 -1.58 -3.34 -32.84
C ALA A 509 -2.14 -4.45 -31.93
N ILE A 510 -2.19 -5.68 -32.43
CA ILE A 510 -2.61 -6.86 -31.64
C ILE A 510 -1.69 -7.02 -30.41
N LYS A 511 -0.37 -6.99 -30.59
CA LYS A 511 0.60 -7.08 -29.48
C LYS A 511 0.38 -6.00 -28.43
N THR A 512 0.16 -4.76 -28.85
CA THR A 512 -0.11 -3.63 -27.95
C THR A 512 -1.35 -3.85 -27.08
N HIS A 513 -2.45 -4.29 -27.69
CA HIS A 513 -3.68 -4.56 -26.95
C HIS A 513 -3.56 -5.79 -26.03
N ILE A 514 -2.84 -6.84 -26.43
CA ILE A 514 -2.55 -7.98 -25.56
C ILE A 514 -1.67 -7.56 -24.38
N LEU A 515 -0.66 -6.70 -24.57
CA LEU A 515 0.17 -6.16 -23.47
C LEU A 515 -0.67 -5.32 -22.50
N ALA A 516 -1.59 -4.50 -23.01
CA ALA A 516 -2.51 -3.75 -22.18
C ALA A 516 -3.46 -4.67 -21.40
N LEU A 517 -3.95 -5.74 -22.02
CA LEU A 517 -4.78 -6.75 -21.36
C LEU A 517 -3.99 -7.56 -20.32
N LYS A 518 -2.71 -7.85 -20.57
CA LYS A 518 -1.78 -8.47 -19.60
C LYS A 518 -1.63 -7.62 -18.35
N ASN A 519 -1.60 -6.29 -18.50
CA ASN A 519 -1.64 -5.36 -17.36
C ASN A 519 -3.03 -5.28 -16.70
N ALA A 520 -4.11 -5.22 -17.48
CA ALA A 520 -5.47 -5.00 -16.97
C ALA A 520 -6.06 -6.22 -16.25
N LYS A 521 -5.68 -7.44 -16.67
CA LYS A 521 -6.18 -8.73 -16.15
C LYS A 521 -7.72 -8.80 -16.12
N LEU A 522 -8.36 -8.48 -17.25
CA LEU A 522 -9.82 -8.49 -17.37
C LEU A 522 -10.33 -9.89 -17.69
N GLN A 523 -11.24 -10.43 -16.88
CA GLN A 523 -11.85 -11.74 -17.11
C GLN A 523 -12.51 -11.84 -18.50
N GLU A 524 -13.18 -10.77 -18.93
CA GLU A 524 -13.84 -10.66 -20.25
C GLU A 524 -12.86 -10.85 -21.43
N GLY A 525 -11.56 -10.63 -21.22
CA GLY A 525 -10.53 -10.79 -22.25
C GLY A 525 -10.00 -12.22 -22.41
N ILE A 526 -10.33 -13.15 -21.51
CA ILE A 526 -9.80 -14.53 -21.55
C ILE A 526 -10.16 -15.26 -22.86
N PRO A 527 -11.40 -15.22 -23.38
CA PRO A 527 -11.74 -15.89 -24.63
C PRO A 527 -10.90 -15.40 -25.83
N MET A 528 -10.62 -14.09 -25.88
CA MET A 528 -9.76 -13.52 -26.92
C MET A 528 -8.30 -13.97 -26.77
N LEU A 529 -7.77 -14.02 -25.54
CA LEU A 529 -6.43 -14.53 -25.29
C LEU A 529 -6.29 -16.00 -25.69
N LEU A 530 -7.31 -16.84 -25.44
CA LEU A 530 -7.32 -18.23 -25.87
C LEU A 530 -7.31 -18.35 -27.40
N LYS A 531 -8.12 -17.52 -28.09
CA LYS A 531 -8.12 -17.45 -29.55
C LYS A 531 -6.72 -17.12 -30.07
N TYR A 532 -6.08 -16.06 -29.60
CA TYR A 532 -4.74 -15.69 -30.08
C TYR A 532 -3.64 -16.67 -29.63
N ALA A 533 -3.77 -17.34 -28.48
CA ALA A 533 -2.83 -18.37 -28.04
C ALA A 533 -2.88 -19.62 -28.95
N GLU A 534 -4.08 -20.01 -29.40
CA GLU A 534 -4.28 -21.20 -30.23
C GLU A 534 -4.22 -20.91 -31.74
N SER A 535 -4.63 -19.74 -32.22
CA SER A 535 -4.64 -19.39 -33.64
C SER A 535 -3.50 -18.46 -34.07
N GLY A 536 -2.84 -17.78 -33.13
CA GLY A 536 -1.82 -16.80 -33.46
C GLY A 536 -0.53 -17.39 -34.02
N GLU A 537 0.25 -16.53 -34.65
CA GLU A 537 1.58 -16.80 -35.19
C GLU A 537 2.66 -16.33 -34.20
N GLY A 538 3.66 -17.20 -33.97
CA GLY A 538 4.82 -17.04 -33.10
C GLY A 538 4.71 -16.07 -31.92
N PRO A 539 5.21 -14.83 -32.06
CA PRO A 539 5.31 -13.87 -30.96
C PRO A 539 3.96 -13.43 -30.40
N VAL A 540 2.89 -13.44 -31.22
CA VAL A 540 1.53 -13.10 -30.75
C VAL A 540 0.99 -14.21 -29.83
N SER A 541 1.20 -15.47 -30.20
CA SER A 541 0.81 -16.64 -29.39
C SER A 541 1.59 -16.70 -28.08
N SER A 542 2.92 -16.50 -28.13
CA SER A 542 3.76 -16.46 -26.94
C SER A 542 3.29 -15.37 -25.97
N LEU A 543 3.01 -14.18 -26.50
CA LEU A 543 2.52 -13.06 -25.71
C LEU A 543 1.14 -13.35 -25.08
N ALA A 544 0.21 -13.93 -25.83
CA ALA A 544 -1.13 -14.28 -25.35
C ALA A 544 -1.08 -15.32 -24.21
N VAL A 545 -0.25 -16.36 -24.35
CA VAL A 545 -0.01 -17.34 -23.28
C VAL A 545 0.65 -16.67 -22.07
N SER A 546 1.67 -15.82 -22.27
CA SER A 546 2.30 -15.07 -21.18
C SER A 546 1.32 -14.13 -20.45
N ALA A 547 0.29 -13.64 -21.14
CA ALA A 547 -0.75 -12.81 -20.56
C ALA A 547 -1.68 -13.65 -19.68
N LEU A 548 -2.07 -14.85 -20.14
CA LEU A 548 -2.87 -15.80 -19.35
C LEU A 548 -2.14 -16.27 -18.09
N GLN A 549 -0.81 -16.46 -18.16
CA GLN A 549 0.00 -16.84 -17.00
C GLN A 549 -0.09 -15.84 -15.83
N LYS A 550 -0.46 -14.58 -16.10
CA LYS A 550 -0.61 -13.56 -15.05
C LYS A 550 -1.99 -13.55 -14.41
N TYR A 551 -2.97 -14.30 -14.89
CA TYR A 551 -4.29 -14.36 -14.24
C TYR A 551 -4.23 -15.20 -12.96
N ASP A 552 -5.06 -14.84 -11.98
CA ASP A 552 -5.18 -15.63 -10.76
C ASP A 552 -5.76 -17.02 -11.08
N ALA A 553 -5.37 -18.03 -10.30
CA ALA A 553 -5.80 -19.42 -10.50
C ALA A 553 -7.32 -19.62 -10.57
N THR A 554 -8.10 -18.72 -9.98
CA THR A 554 -9.57 -18.72 -10.04
C THR A 554 -10.13 -18.48 -11.44
N PHE A 555 -9.37 -17.81 -12.31
CA PHE A 555 -9.76 -17.51 -13.68
C PHE A 555 -9.24 -18.54 -14.70
N ILE A 556 -8.34 -19.43 -14.27
CA ILE A 556 -7.82 -20.52 -15.10
C ILE A 556 -8.78 -21.72 -14.99
N THR A 557 -9.83 -21.68 -15.80
CA THR A 557 -10.87 -22.72 -15.83
C THR A 557 -10.39 -23.98 -16.56
N GLU A 558 -11.18 -25.06 -16.48
CA GLU A 558 -10.94 -26.29 -17.24
C GLU A 558 -10.89 -26.05 -18.76
N GLU A 559 -11.61 -25.07 -19.29
CA GLU A 559 -11.55 -24.70 -20.72
C GLU A 559 -10.19 -24.11 -21.10
N VAL A 560 -9.63 -23.26 -20.23
CA VAL A 560 -8.28 -22.70 -20.40
C VAL A 560 -7.26 -23.84 -20.39
N LYS A 561 -7.32 -24.72 -19.39
CA LYS A 561 -6.42 -25.87 -19.30
C LYS A 561 -6.54 -26.83 -20.48
N LYS A 562 -7.77 -27.10 -20.96
CA LYS A 562 -7.99 -27.93 -22.15
C LYS A 562 -7.30 -27.34 -23.37
N THR A 563 -7.41 -26.02 -23.56
CA THR A 563 -6.73 -25.31 -24.65
C THR A 563 -5.21 -25.37 -24.50
N MET A 564 -4.68 -25.14 -23.30
CA MET A 564 -3.23 -25.24 -23.03
C MET A 564 -2.69 -26.66 -23.28
N ASN A 565 -3.46 -27.70 -22.92
CA ASN A 565 -3.10 -29.09 -23.22
C ASN A 565 -3.02 -29.33 -24.73
N ARG A 566 -3.98 -28.80 -25.52
CA ARG A 566 -3.95 -28.91 -26.99
C ARG A 566 -2.71 -28.25 -27.59
N ILE A 567 -2.35 -27.08 -27.08
CA ILE A 567 -1.16 -26.33 -27.50
C ILE A 567 0.11 -27.13 -27.18
N TYR A 568 0.25 -27.62 -25.94
CA TYR A 568 1.43 -28.36 -25.50
C TYR A 568 1.64 -29.68 -26.27
N HIS A 569 0.57 -30.47 -26.39
CA HIS A 569 0.57 -31.77 -27.05
C HIS A 569 0.43 -31.70 -28.57
N GLN A 570 0.24 -30.50 -29.15
CA GLN A 570 0.11 -30.27 -30.59
C GLN A 570 -0.97 -31.15 -31.24
N ASN A 571 -2.14 -31.29 -30.60
CA ASN A 571 -3.18 -32.20 -31.09
C ASN A 571 -3.81 -31.79 -32.44
N TYR A 572 -3.78 -30.49 -32.76
CA TYR A 572 -4.38 -29.95 -33.98
C TYR A 572 -3.37 -29.28 -34.91
N LYS A 573 -2.39 -28.56 -34.35
CA LYS A 573 -1.37 -27.85 -35.12
C LYS A 573 -0.02 -27.86 -34.42
N ILE A 574 1.02 -27.62 -35.20
CA ILE A 574 2.37 -27.40 -34.71
C ILE A 574 2.44 -26.01 -34.06
N HIS A 575 3.15 -25.94 -32.93
CA HIS A 575 3.34 -24.73 -32.12
C HIS A 575 4.82 -24.60 -31.76
N GLU A 576 5.32 -23.36 -31.66
CA GLU A 576 6.68 -23.07 -31.20
C GLU A 576 6.95 -23.62 -29.79
N LYS A 577 8.23 -23.94 -29.53
CA LYS A 577 8.69 -24.48 -28.23
C LYS A 577 8.37 -23.53 -27.08
N THR A 578 8.56 -22.22 -27.28
CA THR A 578 8.30 -21.15 -26.30
C THR A 578 6.84 -21.09 -25.86
N VAL A 579 5.91 -21.27 -26.81
CA VAL A 579 4.46 -21.26 -26.58
C VAL A 579 4.05 -22.51 -25.81
N ARG A 580 4.61 -23.67 -26.20
CA ARG A 580 4.33 -24.96 -25.55
C ARG A 580 4.83 -24.98 -24.11
N THR A 581 6.07 -24.57 -23.86
CA THR A 581 6.61 -24.55 -22.49
C THR A 581 5.84 -23.59 -21.60
N ALA A 582 5.49 -22.40 -22.09
CA ALA A 582 4.64 -21.47 -21.34
C ALA A 582 3.23 -22.02 -21.07
N ALA A 583 2.64 -22.76 -22.01
CA ALA A 583 1.36 -23.44 -21.78
C ALA A 583 1.45 -24.52 -20.70
N ALA A 584 2.56 -25.28 -20.65
CA ALA A 584 2.81 -26.25 -19.60
C ALA A 584 2.96 -25.59 -18.23
N ASP A 585 3.65 -24.46 -18.15
CA ASP A 585 3.80 -23.70 -16.89
C ASP A 585 2.45 -23.21 -16.36
N ILE A 586 1.52 -22.81 -17.23
CA ILE A 586 0.16 -22.45 -16.83
C ILE A 586 -0.56 -23.66 -16.23
N ILE A 587 -0.47 -24.84 -16.85
CA ILE A 587 -1.11 -26.06 -16.33
C ILE A 587 -0.51 -26.43 -14.96
N LEU A 588 0.83 -26.46 -14.85
CA LEU A 588 1.53 -26.88 -13.63
C LEU A 588 1.27 -25.96 -12.43
N ASN A 589 1.14 -24.65 -12.66
CA ASN A 589 0.95 -23.67 -11.59
C ASN A 589 -0.52 -23.49 -11.14
N ASN A 590 -1.49 -23.99 -11.93
CA ASN A 590 -2.92 -23.74 -11.69
C ASN A 590 -3.71 -25.02 -11.39
N ASN A 591 -3.43 -25.64 -10.24
CA ASN A 591 -4.12 -26.83 -9.74
C ASN A 591 -4.29 -27.93 -10.81
N PRO A 592 -3.17 -28.53 -11.27
CA PRO A 592 -3.23 -29.55 -12.30
C PRO A 592 -3.89 -30.83 -11.78
N SER A 593 -4.59 -31.53 -12.67
CA SER A 593 -5.14 -32.86 -12.41
C SER A 593 -4.05 -33.92 -12.50
N TYR A 594 -4.35 -35.11 -11.95
CA TYR A 594 -3.46 -36.26 -12.01
C TYR A 594 -3.09 -36.65 -13.45
N MET A 595 -4.07 -36.64 -14.37
CA MET A 595 -3.86 -37.00 -15.77
C MET A 595 -3.04 -35.96 -16.52
N GLU A 596 -3.23 -34.67 -16.23
CA GLU A 596 -2.41 -33.60 -16.82
C GLU A 596 -0.93 -33.78 -16.45
N ILE A 597 -0.62 -33.99 -15.17
CA ILE A 597 0.76 -34.22 -14.72
C ILE A 597 1.34 -35.49 -15.36
N LYS A 598 0.55 -36.56 -15.41
CA LYS A 598 0.97 -37.84 -16.01
C LYS A 598 1.29 -37.67 -17.50
N ASN A 599 0.44 -36.99 -18.27
CA ASN A 599 0.66 -36.76 -19.69
C ASN A 599 1.88 -35.86 -19.96
N LEU A 600 2.09 -34.82 -19.15
CA LEU A 600 3.26 -33.95 -19.23
C LEU A 600 4.56 -34.66 -18.86
N LEU A 601 4.54 -35.61 -17.91
CA LEU A 601 5.72 -36.42 -17.61
C LEU A 601 5.96 -37.47 -18.71
N LEU A 602 4.90 -38.09 -19.23
CA LEU A 602 4.99 -39.07 -20.31
C LEU A 602 5.45 -38.47 -21.64
N SER A 603 5.35 -37.16 -21.85
CA SER A 603 5.93 -36.51 -23.04
C SER A 603 7.46 -36.40 -22.97
N ILE A 604 8.06 -36.36 -21.78
CA ILE A 604 9.52 -36.18 -21.60
C ILE A 604 10.27 -37.37 -22.22
N GLY A 605 11.05 -37.14 -23.26
CA GLY A 605 11.72 -38.16 -24.06
C GLY A 605 11.15 -38.29 -25.49
N HIS A 606 9.99 -37.70 -25.75
CA HIS A 606 9.36 -37.62 -27.07
C HIS A 606 9.28 -36.18 -27.61
N LEU A 607 9.83 -35.20 -26.87
CA LEU A 607 9.93 -33.80 -27.31
C LEU A 607 11.31 -33.53 -27.93
N PRO A 608 11.52 -32.35 -28.56
CA PRO A 608 12.85 -31.91 -28.97
C PRO A 608 13.84 -31.84 -27.80
N LEU A 609 15.14 -31.97 -28.11
CA LEU A 609 16.24 -32.10 -27.13
C LEU A 609 16.14 -31.11 -25.95
N GLU A 610 16.21 -29.80 -26.21
CA GLU A 610 16.18 -28.78 -25.16
C GLU A 610 14.83 -28.68 -24.47
N MET A 611 13.73 -29.01 -25.15
CA MET A 611 12.40 -29.02 -24.53
C MET A 611 12.25 -30.17 -23.53
N ASN A 612 12.83 -31.35 -23.80
CA ASN A 612 12.88 -32.45 -22.83
C ASN A 612 13.63 -32.02 -21.57
N LYS A 613 14.80 -31.40 -21.75
CA LYS A 613 15.64 -30.95 -20.66
C LYS A 613 14.95 -29.85 -19.83
N TYR A 614 14.34 -28.87 -20.50
CA TYR A 614 13.58 -27.80 -19.85
C TYR A 614 12.43 -28.36 -19.02
N MET A 615 11.55 -29.18 -19.60
CA MET A 615 10.41 -29.77 -18.88
C MET A 615 10.86 -30.60 -17.69
N LEU A 616 11.92 -31.41 -17.85
CA LEU A 616 12.50 -32.17 -16.75
C LEU A 616 12.99 -31.24 -15.62
N SER A 617 13.70 -30.17 -15.96
CA SER A 617 14.18 -29.20 -14.98
C SER A 617 13.04 -28.49 -14.24
N VAL A 618 11.94 -28.15 -14.93
CA VAL A 618 10.74 -27.57 -14.31
C VAL A 618 10.13 -28.53 -13.28
N PHE A 619 9.99 -29.83 -13.59
CA PHE A 619 9.50 -30.81 -12.62
C PHE A 619 10.44 -30.98 -11.42
N GLN A 620 11.76 -30.99 -11.66
CA GLN A 620 12.76 -31.06 -10.60
C GLN A 620 12.69 -29.83 -9.69
N ASP A 621 12.55 -28.63 -10.27
CA ASP A 621 12.43 -27.38 -9.53
C ASP A 621 11.15 -27.36 -8.68
N ILE A 622 10.01 -27.76 -9.25
CA ILE A 622 8.75 -27.88 -8.50
C ILE A 622 8.92 -28.81 -7.30
N LEU A 623 9.62 -29.95 -7.45
CA LEU A 623 9.86 -30.89 -6.35
C LEU A 623 10.82 -30.36 -5.30
N GLN A 624 11.88 -29.65 -5.73
CA GLN A 624 12.91 -29.07 -4.87
C GLN A 624 12.38 -27.88 -4.07
N PHE A 625 11.62 -26.99 -4.71
CA PHE A 625 11.07 -25.77 -4.12
C PHE A 625 9.72 -25.98 -3.42
N GLU A 626 9.16 -27.19 -3.50
CA GLU A 626 7.89 -27.59 -2.87
C GLU A 626 6.70 -26.70 -3.25
N MET A 627 6.56 -26.40 -4.54
CA MET A 627 5.41 -25.67 -5.09
C MET A 627 4.07 -26.43 -4.90
N THR A 628 2.96 -25.81 -5.31
CA THR A 628 1.59 -26.34 -5.09
C THR A 628 1.38 -27.72 -5.71
N ALA A 629 1.91 -27.97 -6.92
CA ALA A 629 1.78 -29.23 -7.64
C ALA A 629 2.66 -30.38 -7.10
N SER A 630 3.62 -30.12 -6.20
CA SER A 630 4.65 -31.10 -5.80
C SER A 630 4.05 -32.35 -5.15
N LYS A 631 2.95 -32.22 -4.39
CA LYS A 631 2.27 -33.37 -3.78
C LYS A 631 1.70 -34.34 -4.83
N LEU A 632 1.05 -33.80 -5.85
CA LEU A 632 0.49 -34.60 -6.94
C LEU A 632 1.59 -35.19 -7.82
N ILE A 633 2.65 -34.43 -8.10
CA ILE A 633 3.81 -34.94 -8.85
C ILE A 633 4.45 -36.11 -8.09
N ARG A 634 4.69 -35.99 -6.78
CA ARG A 634 5.20 -37.10 -5.95
C ARG A 634 4.29 -38.33 -5.97
N GLN A 635 2.98 -38.17 -6.18
CA GLN A 635 2.05 -39.29 -6.34
C GLN A 635 2.20 -39.96 -7.71
N VAL A 636 2.30 -39.19 -8.79
CA VAL A 636 2.50 -39.70 -10.15
C VAL A 636 3.86 -40.40 -10.28
N LEU A 637 4.90 -39.87 -9.65
CA LEU A 637 6.25 -40.45 -9.66
C LEU A 637 6.40 -41.77 -8.90
N LYS A 638 5.34 -42.26 -8.24
CA LYS A 638 5.32 -43.64 -7.70
C LYS A 638 5.22 -44.69 -8.81
N GLU A 639 4.71 -44.30 -9.98
CA GLU A 639 4.65 -45.19 -11.14
C GLU A 639 6.02 -45.31 -11.81
N ILE A 640 6.59 -46.52 -11.82
CA ILE A 640 7.92 -46.80 -12.41
C ILE A 640 7.99 -46.45 -13.91
N TRP A 641 6.88 -46.61 -14.63
CA TRP A 641 6.78 -46.27 -16.05
C TRP A 641 6.95 -44.77 -16.33
N VAL A 642 6.59 -43.93 -15.36
CA VAL A 642 6.72 -42.48 -15.44
C VAL A 642 8.03 -42.02 -14.82
N HIS A 643 8.46 -42.62 -13.71
CA HIS A 643 9.68 -42.25 -13.00
C HIS A 643 10.74 -43.35 -13.11
N ASN A 644 11.66 -43.18 -14.06
CA ASN A 644 12.81 -44.05 -14.26
C ASN A 644 14.02 -43.23 -14.72
N TYR A 645 15.21 -43.84 -14.62
CA TYR A 645 16.47 -43.20 -14.97
C TYR A 645 16.51 -42.81 -16.47
N ASP A 646 15.92 -43.61 -17.36
CA ASP A 646 15.89 -43.30 -18.80
C ASP A 646 15.16 -41.98 -19.09
N ARG A 647 14.01 -41.77 -18.46
CA ARG A 647 13.22 -40.54 -18.63
C ARG A 647 13.83 -39.34 -17.91
N PHE A 648 14.49 -39.55 -16.77
CA PHE A 648 15.09 -38.49 -15.95
C PHE A 648 16.56 -38.20 -16.28
N SER A 649 17.17 -38.93 -17.22
CA SER A 649 18.52 -38.69 -17.74
C SER A 649 18.48 -38.06 -19.12
N LYS A 650 17.96 -36.83 -19.23
CA LYS A 650 17.93 -36.07 -20.49
C LYS A 650 19.12 -35.10 -20.60
N THR A 651 19.74 -35.11 -21.77
CA THR A 651 20.83 -34.20 -22.17
C THR A 651 20.27 -32.86 -22.63
N GLY A 652 21.06 -31.79 -22.51
CA GLY A 652 20.69 -30.43 -22.92
C GLY A 652 21.18 -29.40 -21.91
N SER A 653 21.18 -28.14 -22.33
CA SER A 653 21.65 -26.99 -21.52
C SER A 653 20.52 -26.26 -20.81
N SER A 654 19.26 -26.50 -21.20
CA SER A 654 18.10 -25.88 -20.57
C SER A 654 18.01 -26.18 -19.07
N SER A 655 17.51 -25.19 -18.33
CA SER A 655 17.41 -25.25 -16.88
C SER A 655 16.25 -24.41 -16.35
N ALA A 656 15.79 -24.78 -15.16
CA ALA A 656 14.83 -24.04 -14.36
C ALA A 656 15.26 -24.18 -12.90
N PHE A 657 15.30 -23.07 -12.17
CA PHE A 657 15.72 -23.06 -10.78
C PHE A 657 15.06 -21.93 -10.00
N SER A 658 14.47 -22.28 -8.85
CA SER A 658 13.86 -21.38 -7.89
C SER A 658 14.60 -21.39 -6.56
N GLY A 659 14.89 -20.21 -6.02
CA GLY A 659 15.59 -20.03 -4.76
C GLY A 659 15.01 -18.93 -3.88
N TYR A 660 15.38 -18.93 -2.60
CA TYR A 660 15.05 -17.83 -1.68
C TYR A 660 16.19 -16.81 -1.67
N MET A 661 15.86 -15.54 -1.92
CA MET A 661 16.75 -14.42 -1.60
C MET A 661 16.72 -14.12 -0.10
N THR A 662 15.51 -14.15 0.48
CA THR A 662 15.31 -14.02 1.93
C THR A 662 14.08 -14.80 2.36
N ARG A 663 14.13 -15.39 3.56
CA ARG A 663 13.02 -16.13 4.16
C ARG A 663 12.85 -15.69 5.60
N GLY A 664 11.88 -14.83 5.83
CA GLY A 664 11.51 -14.34 7.16
C GLY A 664 10.11 -14.79 7.59
N PRO A 665 9.74 -14.56 8.86
CA PRO A 665 8.40 -14.90 9.36
C PRO A 665 7.30 -13.97 8.81
N ASN A 666 7.67 -12.76 8.37
CA ASN A 666 6.71 -11.75 7.90
C ASN A 666 6.67 -11.63 6.38
N SER A 667 7.84 -11.77 5.74
CA SER A 667 8.01 -11.66 4.30
C SER A 667 9.06 -12.63 3.81
N SER A 668 8.89 -13.08 2.58
CA SER A 668 9.86 -13.92 1.87
C SER A 668 10.03 -13.39 0.46
N SER A 669 11.26 -13.44 -0.06
CA SER A 669 11.56 -13.05 -1.43
C SER A 669 12.19 -14.23 -2.14
N THR A 670 11.72 -14.51 -3.35
CA THR A 670 12.19 -15.61 -4.18
C THR A 670 12.75 -15.07 -5.48
N TYR A 671 13.71 -15.79 -6.06
CA TYR A 671 14.17 -15.59 -7.42
C TYR A 671 13.95 -16.88 -8.20
N SER A 672 13.49 -16.77 -9.43
CA SER A 672 13.33 -17.87 -10.37
C SER A 672 14.12 -17.53 -11.64
N LEU A 673 14.87 -18.50 -12.14
CA LEU A 673 15.58 -18.39 -13.41
C LEU A 673 15.27 -19.63 -14.25
N ASP A 674 14.56 -19.43 -15.36
CA ASP A 674 14.31 -20.47 -16.35
C ASP A 674 14.87 -20.08 -17.72
N ILE A 675 15.59 -21.01 -18.33
CA ILE A 675 16.37 -20.80 -19.55
C ILE A 675 16.05 -21.91 -20.55
N LEU A 676 15.44 -21.50 -21.66
CA LEU A 676 15.19 -22.33 -22.82
C LEU A 676 16.23 -22.03 -23.90
N TYR A 677 16.96 -23.04 -24.33
CA TYR A 677 17.88 -22.97 -25.48
C TYR A 677 17.20 -23.54 -26.74
N SER A 678 17.68 -23.12 -27.90
CA SER A 678 17.41 -23.82 -29.17
C SER A 678 18.34 -25.03 -29.32
N GLY A 679 18.04 -25.92 -30.27
CA GLY A 679 18.84 -27.12 -30.54
C GLY A 679 20.28 -26.81 -30.97
N SER A 680 20.54 -25.59 -31.46
CA SER A 680 21.86 -25.07 -31.78
C SER A 680 22.67 -24.60 -30.55
N GLY A 681 22.04 -24.53 -29.37
CA GLY A 681 22.64 -24.03 -28.13
C GLY A 681 22.55 -22.51 -27.96
N ILE A 682 21.84 -21.80 -28.84
CA ILE A 682 21.56 -20.36 -28.67
C ILE A 682 20.43 -20.17 -27.67
N LEU A 683 20.49 -19.07 -26.90
CA LEU A 683 19.40 -18.71 -25.99
C LEU A 683 18.12 -18.43 -26.78
N ARG A 684 17.04 -19.15 -26.51
CA ARG A 684 15.73 -18.90 -27.13
C ARG A 684 14.88 -17.99 -26.25
N ARG A 685 14.82 -18.29 -24.95
CA ARG A 685 14.13 -17.49 -23.94
C ARG A 685 14.79 -17.66 -22.57
N SER A 686 15.08 -16.56 -21.89
CA SER A 686 15.46 -16.55 -20.47
C SER A 686 14.42 -15.74 -19.72
N ASN A 687 13.85 -16.29 -18.66
CA ASN A 687 12.99 -15.57 -17.74
C ASN A 687 13.66 -15.51 -16.37
N MET A 688 13.84 -14.30 -15.85
CA MET A 688 14.25 -14.06 -14.48
C MET A 688 13.09 -13.36 -13.76
N ASP A 689 12.50 -14.02 -12.77
CA ASP A 689 11.42 -13.47 -11.97
C ASP A 689 11.85 -13.29 -10.52
N ILE A 690 11.49 -12.16 -9.93
CA ILE A 690 11.64 -11.87 -8.50
C ILE A 690 10.28 -11.59 -7.90
N PHE A 691 9.88 -12.44 -6.96
CA PHE A 691 8.63 -12.30 -6.23
C PHE A 691 8.88 -11.92 -4.78
N VAL A 692 8.05 -11.02 -4.27
CA VAL A 692 8.02 -10.64 -2.85
C VAL A 692 6.68 -11.05 -2.28
N TYR A 693 6.71 -11.89 -1.27
CA TYR A 693 5.55 -12.36 -0.55
C TYR A 693 5.49 -11.71 0.82
N SER A 694 4.32 -11.21 1.20
CA SER A 694 4.01 -10.77 2.56
C SER A 694 2.62 -11.25 2.92
N LYS A 695 2.51 -11.97 4.04
CA LYS A 695 1.27 -12.64 4.47
C LYS A 695 0.72 -13.54 3.35
N ASN A 696 -0.50 -13.26 2.87
CA ASN A 696 -1.17 -14.00 1.78
C ASN A 696 -1.21 -13.19 0.48
N THR A 697 -0.27 -12.26 0.30
CA THR A 697 -0.20 -11.44 -0.90
C THR A 697 1.17 -11.54 -1.54
N GLU A 698 1.16 -11.61 -2.86
CA GLU A 698 2.32 -11.59 -3.71
C GLU A 698 2.45 -10.25 -4.43
N LEU A 699 3.68 -9.87 -4.68
CA LEU A 699 4.04 -8.76 -5.54
C LEU A 699 5.08 -9.29 -6.52
N HIS A 700 4.80 -9.14 -7.80
CA HIS A 700 5.78 -9.43 -8.82
C HIS A 700 6.69 -8.22 -9.00
N ALA A 701 7.84 -8.25 -8.31
CA ALA A 701 8.69 -7.09 -8.17
C ALA A 701 9.43 -6.77 -9.48
N ILE A 702 10.10 -7.77 -10.05
CA ILE A 702 10.88 -7.63 -11.27
C ILE A 702 10.71 -8.89 -12.10
N GLN A 703 10.41 -8.73 -13.39
CA GLN A 703 10.64 -9.76 -14.40
C GLN A 703 11.50 -9.19 -15.50
N VAL A 704 12.49 -9.96 -15.91
CA VAL A 704 13.29 -9.68 -17.10
C VAL A 704 13.23 -10.92 -17.99
N VAL A 705 12.63 -10.74 -19.16
CA VAL A 705 12.57 -11.77 -20.20
C VAL A 705 13.48 -11.34 -21.34
N ILE A 706 14.41 -12.19 -21.72
CA ILE A 706 15.24 -12.03 -22.92
C ILE A 706 14.80 -13.08 -23.92
N GLU A 707 14.46 -12.65 -25.14
CA GLU A 707 14.09 -13.52 -26.23
C GLU A 707 15.06 -13.30 -27.39
N ALA A 708 15.49 -14.40 -28.02
CA ALA A 708 16.28 -14.36 -29.23
C ALA A 708 15.83 -15.46 -30.21
N GLN A 709 15.89 -15.15 -31.51
CA GLN A 709 15.38 -15.99 -32.62
C GLN A 709 16.23 -15.76 -33.88
N GLY A 710 16.36 -16.77 -34.74
CA GLY A 710 16.97 -16.62 -36.06
C GLY A 710 18.45 -16.20 -36.01
N LEU A 711 19.16 -16.57 -34.96
CA LEU A 711 20.59 -16.29 -34.78
C LEU A 711 21.47 -17.48 -35.17
N GLU A 712 20.85 -18.62 -35.49
CA GLU A 712 21.48 -19.86 -35.92
C GLU A 712 22.34 -19.65 -37.18
N THR A 713 21.85 -18.82 -38.10
CA THR A 713 22.54 -18.46 -39.34
C THR A 713 23.88 -17.75 -39.09
N LEU A 714 24.03 -17.03 -37.97
CA LEU A 714 25.28 -16.32 -37.62
C LEU A 714 26.42 -17.26 -37.22
N ILE A 715 26.09 -18.43 -36.67
CA ILE A 715 27.08 -19.42 -36.23
C ILE A 715 27.17 -20.63 -37.17
N ALA A 716 26.58 -20.52 -38.37
CA ALA A 716 26.46 -21.61 -39.35
C ALA A 716 25.76 -22.86 -38.78
N ALA A 717 24.77 -22.66 -37.90
CA ALA A 717 23.88 -23.70 -37.42
C ALA A 717 22.56 -23.71 -38.22
N THR A 718 21.88 -24.84 -38.24
CA THR A 718 20.53 -24.97 -38.82
C THR A 718 19.48 -24.61 -37.77
N ALA A 719 18.42 -23.93 -38.21
CA ALA A 719 17.25 -23.67 -37.38
C ALA A 719 16.55 -24.99 -36.98
N ASP A 720 15.82 -24.94 -35.88
CA ASP A 720 14.99 -26.06 -35.43
C ASP A 720 13.71 -26.18 -36.28
N GLU A 721 13.08 -27.36 -36.30
CA GLU A 721 11.82 -27.60 -37.01
C GLU A 721 10.72 -26.62 -36.57
N GLY A 722 10.15 -25.89 -37.53
CA GLY A 722 9.16 -24.82 -37.29
C GLY A 722 9.76 -23.43 -37.03
N GLU A 723 11.09 -23.28 -37.09
CA GLU A 723 11.81 -22.02 -36.89
C GLU A 723 12.61 -21.55 -38.12
N GLU A 724 12.44 -22.23 -39.27
CA GLU A 724 13.21 -21.97 -40.51
C GLU A 724 12.91 -20.60 -41.14
N ASP A 725 11.67 -20.13 -41.03
CA ASP A 725 11.22 -18.84 -41.59
C ASP A 725 11.36 -17.67 -40.60
N LEU A 726 11.96 -17.88 -39.42
CA LEU A 726 12.07 -16.83 -38.40
C LEU A 726 13.18 -15.84 -38.74
N GLU A 727 12.81 -14.55 -38.77
CA GLU A 727 13.74 -13.45 -38.90
C GLU A 727 14.64 -13.33 -37.65
N SER A 728 15.91 -12.95 -37.84
CA SER A 728 16.85 -12.67 -36.73
C SER A 728 16.30 -11.58 -35.81
N TYR A 729 16.07 -11.91 -34.55
CA TYR A 729 15.45 -11.02 -33.58
C TYR A 729 16.08 -11.21 -32.21
N ALA A 730 16.30 -10.10 -31.49
CA ALA A 730 16.51 -10.14 -30.05
C ALA A 730 15.77 -8.99 -29.37
N GLY A 731 15.13 -9.30 -28.25
CA GLY A 731 14.36 -8.33 -27.49
C GLY A 731 14.36 -8.63 -26.00
N MET A 732 13.98 -7.61 -25.24
CA MET A 732 13.80 -7.70 -23.81
C MET A 732 12.42 -7.19 -23.40
N SER A 733 11.73 -7.96 -22.58
CA SER A 733 10.46 -7.58 -21.97
C SER A 733 10.62 -7.53 -20.46
N ALA A 734 10.09 -6.48 -19.84
CA ALA A 734 10.24 -6.27 -18.40
C ALA A 734 8.91 -6.02 -17.70
N ILE A 735 8.78 -6.54 -16.49
CA ILE A 735 7.74 -6.17 -15.54
C ILE A 735 8.41 -5.51 -14.35
N LEU A 736 7.94 -4.33 -13.97
CA LEU A 736 8.34 -3.66 -12.73
C LEU A 736 7.11 -3.47 -11.85
N PHE A 737 7.15 -4.01 -10.64
CA PHE A 737 6.12 -3.87 -9.61
C PHE A 737 4.69 -4.10 -10.13
N ASP A 738 4.46 -5.28 -10.71
CA ASP A 738 3.23 -5.73 -11.38
C ASP A 738 2.85 -4.99 -12.69
N VAL A 739 3.69 -4.09 -13.19
CA VAL A 739 3.44 -3.33 -14.43
C VAL A 739 4.34 -3.84 -15.55
N GLN A 740 3.73 -4.46 -16.55
CA GLN A 740 4.37 -4.80 -17.82
C GLN A 740 4.73 -3.51 -18.56
N LEU A 741 6.02 -3.34 -18.83
CA LEU A 741 6.55 -2.25 -19.65
C LEU A 741 6.46 -2.62 -21.14
N ARG A 742 6.67 -1.63 -22.01
CA ARG A 742 6.81 -1.90 -23.44
C ARG A 742 8.08 -2.74 -23.67
N PRO A 743 8.01 -3.85 -24.41
CA PRO A 743 9.21 -4.58 -24.81
C PRO A 743 10.16 -3.70 -25.61
N VAL A 744 11.46 -3.86 -25.37
CA VAL A 744 12.54 -3.15 -26.09
C VAL A 744 13.18 -4.14 -27.06
N THR A 745 13.25 -3.76 -28.32
CA THR A 745 13.91 -4.56 -29.36
C THR A 745 15.37 -4.16 -29.47
N PHE A 746 16.30 -5.10 -29.22
CA PHE A 746 17.72 -4.86 -29.40
C PHE A 746 18.08 -4.81 -30.87
N PHE A 747 17.53 -5.70 -31.69
CA PHE A 747 17.59 -5.63 -33.14
C PHE A 747 16.47 -6.47 -33.76
N GLN A 748 16.11 -6.13 -34.99
CA GLN A 748 15.22 -6.92 -35.81
C GLN A 748 15.73 -6.96 -37.26
N GLY A 749 15.90 -8.17 -37.79
CA GLY A 749 16.50 -8.41 -39.08
C GLY A 749 18.02 -8.42 -39.04
N TYR A 750 18.61 -9.14 -40.00
CA TYR A 750 20.06 -9.27 -40.12
C TYR A 750 20.76 -7.93 -40.40
N SER A 751 20.13 -7.04 -41.17
CA SER A 751 20.67 -5.72 -41.50
C SER A 751 20.81 -4.81 -40.27
N ASP A 752 19.80 -4.75 -39.40
CA ASP A 752 19.83 -3.96 -38.16
C ASP A 752 20.85 -4.55 -37.18
N LEU A 753 20.92 -5.88 -37.06
CA LEU A 753 21.94 -6.56 -36.25
C LEU A 753 23.35 -6.15 -36.68
N MET A 754 23.67 -6.27 -37.97
CA MET A 754 25.01 -5.92 -38.47
C MET A 754 25.28 -4.43 -38.28
N SER A 755 24.29 -3.55 -38.50
CA SER A 755 24.42 -2.11 -38.24
C SER A 755 24.77 -1.81 -36.78
N LYS A 756 24.10 -2.47 -35.83
CA LYS A 756 24.37 -2.33 -34.39
C LYS A 756 25.69 -2.95 -33.98
N MET A 757 26.07 -4.10 -34.53
CA MET A 757 27.36 -4.73 -34.24
C MET A 757 28.54 -3.84 -34.68
N PHE A 758 28.44 -3.17 -35.83
CA PHE A 758 29.49 -2.26 -36.31
C PHE A 758 29.49 -0.89 -35.63
N SER A 759 28.38 -0.50 -34.98
CA SER A 759 28.27 0.77 -34.24
C SER A 759 28.36 0.61 -32.72
N ALA A 760 28.28 -0.61 -32.18
CA ALA A 760 28.38 -0.87 -30.76
C ALA A 760 29.82 -0.66 -30.28
N THR A 761 30.05 0.43 -29.56
CA THR A 761 31.08 0.47 -28.54
C THR A 761 30.59 -0.45 -27.40
N GLY A 762 31.46 -1.24 -26.76
CA GLY A 762 31.09 -2.16 -25.66
C GLY A 762 30.57 -1.46 -24.38
N ASP A 763 29.99 -0.28 -24.51
CA ASP A 763 29.45 0.52 -23.43
C ASP A 763 28.02 0.05 -23.06
N PRO A 764 27.69 0.00 -21.76
CA PRO A 764 26.38 -0.45 -21.31
C PRO A 764 25.26 0.49 -21.77
N ILE A 765 24.23 -0.08 -22.40
CA ILE A 765 23.01 0.61 -22.81
C ILE A 765 22.06 0.68 -21.61
N ASN A 766 21.68 1.89 -21.21
CA ASN A 766 20.68 2.08 -20.16
C ASN A 766 19.30 1.65 -20.68
N VAL A 767 18.67 0.67 -20.04
CA VAL A 767 17.34 0.19 -20.41
C VAL A 767 16.27 0.90 -19.58
N VAL A 768 16.42 0.92 -18.27
CA VAL A 768 15.50 1.63 -17.38
C VAL A 768 16.32 2.34 -16.32
N LYS A 769 16.35 3.67 -16.40
CA LYS A 769 16.85 4.54 -15.34
C LYS A 769 15.67 5.32 -14.79
N GLY A 770 15.54 5.55 -13.49
CA GLY A 770 14.46 6.38 -12.97
C GLY A 770 14.25 6.34 -11.47
N LEU A 771 13.53 7.34 -10.97
CA LEU A 771 13.11 7.40 -9.57
C LEU A 771 11.66 6.93 -9.47
N VAL A 772 11.38 5.99 -8.56
CA VAL A 772 10.06 5.40 -8.38
C VAL A 772 9.61 5.57 -6.94
N LEU A 773 8.33 5.91 -6.74
CA LEU A 773 7.68 5.92 -5.43
C LEU A 773 6.89 4.63 -5.23
N LEU A 774 7.43 3.70 -4.44
CA LEU A 774 6.82 2.38 -4.19
C LEU A 774 5.78 2.40 -3.09
N THR A 775 6.22 2.79 -1.90
CA THR A 775 5.36 2.87 -0.72
C THR A 775 4.95 4.31 -0.57
N ASP A 776 3.66 4.54 -0.44
CA ASP A 776 3.11 5.88 -0.23
C ASP A 776 1.80 5.75 0.53
N TYR A 777 1.89 6.12 1.79
CA TYR A 777 0.78 6.15 2.72
C TYR A 777 0.74 7.51 3.38
N SER A 778 -0.45 8.11 3.42
CA SER A 778 -0.70 9.32 4.17
C SER A 778 -2.07 9.20 4.82
N GLU A 779 -2.16 9.44 6.12
CA GLU A 779 -3.43 9.57 6.81
C GLU A 779 -3.37 10.75 7.79
N THR A 780 -4.40 11.60 7.70
CA THR A 780 -4.70 12.57 8.75
C THR A 780 -5.71 11.95 9.71
N ILE A 781 -5.29 11.78 10.96
CA ILE A 781 -6.07 11.18 12.03
C ILE A 781 -6.54 12.29 12.98
N GLN A 782 -7.84 12.28 13.26
CA GLN A 782 -8.43 13.10 14.29
C GLN A 782 -8.50 12.30 15.58
N LEU A 783 -7.63 12.63 16.53
CA LEU A 783 -7.60 11.97 17.84
C LEU A 783 -8.82 12.41 18.67
N GLN A 784 -9.27 11.53 19.58
CA GLN A 784 -10.36 11.76 20.54
C GLN A 784 -10.07 12.96 21.46
N SER A 785 -8.79 13.28 21.68
CA SER A 785 -8.36 14.49 22.39
C SER A 785 -8.65 15.80 21.65
N GLY A 786 -9.05 15.74 20.37
CA GLY A 786 -9.18 16.90 19.50
C GLY A 786 -7.90 17.26 18.76
N LEU A 787 -6.78 16.63 19.11
CA LEU A 787 -5.50 16.83 18.42
C LEU A 787 -5.48 16.17 17.04
N LYS A 788 -4.69 16.74 16.14
CA LYS A 788 -4.44 16.19 14.80
C LYS A 788 -3.14 15.40 14.80
N ALA A 789 -3.20 14.16 14.35
CA ALA A 789 -2.02 13.38 14.04
C ALA A 789 -1.92 13.17 12.52
N ASN A 790 -0.73 13.38 11.97
CA ASN A 790 -0.44 13.03 10.58
C ASN A 790 0.56 11.90 10.58
N ILE A 791 0.31 10.91 9.76
CA ILE A 791 1.26 9.83 9.53
C ILE A 791 1.53 9.68 8.05
N GLU A 792 2.81 9.59 7.72
CA GLU A 792 3.28 9.48 6.35
C GLU A 792 4.36 8.40 6.31
N PHE A 793 4.20 7.43 5.42
CA PHE A 793 5.23 6.44 5.11
C PHE A 793 5.47 6.49 3.62
N GLN A 794 6.73 6.73 3.26
CA GLN A 794 7.15 6.78 1.89
C GLN A 794 8.37 5.92 1.67
N GLY A 795 8.39 5.21 0.55
CA GLY A 795 9.51 4.40 0.09
C GLY A 795 9.82 4.78 -1.33
N GLY A 796 10.92 5.49 -1.54
CA GLY A 796 11.45 5.82 -2.85
C GLY A 796 12.63 4.92 -3.19
N LEU A 797 12.74 4.51 -4.43
CA LEU A 797 13.95 3.89 -4.98
C LEU A 797 14.41 4.61 -6.24
N ALA A 798 15.72 4.57 -6.45
CA ALA A 798 16.30 4.79 -7.77
C ALA A 798 16.56 3.42 -8.39
N ILE A 799 16.26 3.28 -9.67
CA ILE A 799 16.57 2.10 -10.46
C ILE A 799 17.48 2.54 -11.58
N ASP A 800 18.58 1.82 -11.77
CA ASP A 800 19.44 1.95 -12.95
C ASP A 800 19.75 0.55 -13.51
N ILE A 801 18.90 0.10 -14.44
CA ILE A 801 19.07 -1.14 -15.21
C ILE A 801 19.81 -0.80 -16.49
N SER A 802 21.01 -1.33 -16.60
CA SER A 802 21.88 -1.19 -17.77
C SER A 802 22.28 -2.56 -18.29
N GLY A 803 22.28 -2.71 -19.61
CA GLY A 803 22.66 -3.94 -20.30
C GLY A 803 23.84 -3.70 -21.22
N GLY A 804 24.91 -4.47 -21.08
CA GLY A 804 26.02 -4.54 -22.03
C GLY A 804 26.08 -5.91 -22.67
N MET A 805 26.27 -5.99 -23.98
CA MET A 805 26.45 -7.25 -24.70
C MET A 805 27.70 -7.19 -25.55
N ASP A 806 28.67 -8.05 -25.23
CA ASP A 806 29.86 -8.28 -26.02
C ASP A 806 29.68 -9.58 -26.80
N PHE A 807 29.83 -9.54 -28.12
CA PHE A 807 29.69 -10.71 -28.98
C PHE A 807 30.89 -10.83 -29.92
N SER A 808 31.55 -11.98 -29.90
CA SER A 808 32.63 -12.30 -30.82
C SER A 808 32.40 -13.64 -31.53
N LEU A 809 32.09 -13.55 -32.83
CA LEU A 809 31.98 -14.71 -33.71
C LEU A 809 33.30 -15.47 -33.83
N TRP A 810 34.44 -14.75 -33.81
CA TRP A 810 35.75 -15.37 -34.00
C TRP A 810 36.20 -16.17 -32.78
N TYR A 811 36.00 -15.63 -31.57
CA TYR A 811 36.28 -16.33 -30.32
C TYR A 811 35.17 -17.30 -29.91
N ARG A 812 34.01 -17.27 -30.59
CA ARG A 812 32.78 -18.00 -30.22
C ARG A 812 32.35 -17.69 -28.78
N GLU A 813 32.51 -16.44 -28.38
CA GLU A 813 32.17 -15.95 -27.05
C GLU A 813 31.02 -14.94 -27.13
N SER A 814 30.08 -15.06 -26.19
CA SER A 814 29.05 -14.06 -25.94
C SER A 814 28.99 -13.78 -24.45
N LYS A 815 29.07 -12.51 -24.09
CA LYS A 815 28.95 -12.05 -22.71
C LYS A 815 27.87 -10.98 -22.63
N THR A 816 26.76 -11.34 -22.01
CA THR A 816 25.70 -10.39 -21.68
C THR A 816 25.79 -10.05 -20.20
N SER A 817 25.90 -8.77 -19.88
CA SER A 817 25.87 -8.27 -18.51
C SER A 817 24.65 -7.38 -18.33
N VAL A 818 23.81 -7.73 -17.36
CA VAL A 818 22.68 -6.88 -16.94
C VAL A 818 22.93 -6.44 -15.52
N ASN A 819 23.22 -5.15 -15.34
CA ASN A 819 23.44 -4.55 -14.04
C ASN A 819 22.18 -3.80 -13.62
N ASN A 820 21.60 -4.19 -12.49
CA ASN A 820 20.53 -3.47 -11.81
C ASN A 820 21.09 -2.84 -10.53
N ARG A 821 21.17 -1.51 -10.48
CA ARG A 821 21.70 -0.74 -9.34
C ARG A 821 20.62 -0.02 -8.56
#